data_AF-A0A173LIG9-F1
#
_entry.id   AF-A0A173LIG9-F1
#
_cell.length_a   1.000
_cell.length_b   1.000
_cell.length_c   1.000
_cell.angle_alpha   90.00
_cell.angle_beta   90.00
_cell.angle_gamma   90.00
#
_symmetry.space_group_name_H-M   'P 1'
#
loop_
_entity.id
_entity.type
_entity.pdbx_description
1 polymer ?
#
loop_
_entity_poly.entity_id
_entity_poly.type
_entity_poly.pdbx_seq_one_letter_code
_entity_poly.pdbx_strand_id
1 'polypeptide(L)'
;MMHPHWFGPHTESLFGLISTPDQAVTSAGVVIVPPLGLEAVTTYRGLRYLSDLLVDAGLTTLRYDHPGAGSSLGSSMSPRAWDGWVSGVGEAVAHLRSLGVTDITVVGVRAGTLILDAASPDVDRVVYLDPPLSGRRWMREVTSLQLMGVGQAEGDPGMSAPGLHISHEAAEKLRTHKWSPNPTVPRLVAPRSVDGAGSPLRPLLDGATRRIDLDEAELFVAPEAFIHHVPAGDMRRIAEAITHAAATGTGVVAAASDVRSHLRMTAEVANRQGERIVERIDVRTARELITFTTFAEGQTPRGTVLFESTANEPAWGPTDMWVRAAREHAGEGLQCVRHDKTGGGDAGEVHEGEIAVLYSYESRDDAEAVARTLDTDPADNLLVGLCSGAWMAAETALRTRAGAVLLFGMLQWARVREPVDKAFLAAHGYDLNTMTIPEVTSEHQREDFRSMVKSLLRDFFPIRMWEELGRRGITQVPGPLLHELDEAAVRTTVVMTPDDLEHYCVHRGDESLRRLRRRGWTGTVRSIDVPRGDHNLYRHDSREQARRALASEVAALRRRLEVPAGRRTPAVPAFPPAPRALFVSPPDVSATADGARWREAIAHCGDIRAEFLDTGRLGALGTLAVMPIPVLTMLGADALSLRRRVVGRIVARRRLAERLSRGDIDVLHLFRPTFVGSVSRLVGRIPLVLTIDRADIPVSIEGSPSGKRTWWRRSRREVPRGLRSLAGSAKHVIATSAEVADVLRGPAVSLPAHAVSVVPEVSRAAERPPAERSEHTERLATTLADAASRTVGSAGILGSATERRAEQPA
;
A
#
# COMPACT_ATOMS: atom_id res chain seq x y z
N MET A 1 -17.06 -5.25 -14.36
CA MET A 1 -15.97 -4.23 -14.26
C MET A 1 -16.44 -2.94 -13.57
N MET A 2 -15.56 -2.22 -12.84
CA MET A 2 -15.84 -0.95 -12.15
C MET A 2 -15.28 0.26 -12.91
N HIS A 3 -16.02 1.38 -12.92
CA HIS A 3 -15.69 2.60 -13.66
C HIS A 3 -15.93 3.88 -12.83
N PRO A 4 -14.87 4.59 -12.41
CA PRO A 4 -15.00 5.88 -11.75
C PRO A 4 -15.34 6.98 -12.77
N HIS A 5 -16.24 7.89 -12.44
CA HIS A 5 -16.69 8.96 -13.32
C HIS A 5 -17.37 10.09 -12.54
N TRP A 6 -17.64 11.19 -13.24
CA TRP A 6 -18.48 12.28 -12.78
C TRP A 6 -19.89 12.15 -13.37
N PHE A 7 -20.92 12.46 -12.60
CA PHE A 7 -22.31 12.52 -13.06
C PHE A 7 -23.07 13.70 -12.44
N GLY A 8 -24.34 13.88 -12.82
CA GLY A 8 -25.15 15.02 -12.41
C GLY A 8 -24.76 16.34 -13.09
N PRO A 9 -25.33 17.47 -12.64
CA PRO A 9 -25.08 18.78 -13.23
C PRO A 9 -23.59 19.14 -13.29
N HIS A 10 -23.13 19.77 -14.37
CA HIS A 10 -21.70 20.09 -14.54
C HIS A 10 -21.16 20.97 -13.39
N THR A 11 -21.94 21.94 -12.92
CA THR A 11 -21.58 22.85 -11.83
C THR A 11 -21.63 22.23 -10.44
N GLU A 12 -22.27 21.07 -10.30
CA GLU A 12 -22.46 20.33 -9.04
C GLU A 12 -22.09 18.86 -9.23
N SER A 13 -21.02 18.62 -9.98
CA SER A 13 -20.62 17.27 -10.41
C SER A 13 -20.42 16.34 -9.21
N LEU A 14 -21.05 15.17 -9.27
CA LEU A 14 -20.91 14.12 -8.27
C LEU A 14 -19.92 13.08 -8.74
N PHE A 15 -19.04 12.63 -7.85
CA PHE A 15 -18.17 11.50 -8.10
C PHE A 15 -18.96 10.21 -7.89
N GLY A 16 -18.85 9.27 -8.83
CA GLY A 16 -19.50 7.98 -8.79
C GLY A 16 -18.62 6.86 -9.30
N LEU A 17 -18.87 5.66 -8.79
CA LEU A 17 -18.27 4.40 -9.22
C LEU A 17 -19.40 3.49 -9.67
N ILE A 18 -19.50 3.31 -10.98
CA ILE A 18 -20.44 2.37 -11.57
C ILE A 18 -19.74 1.04 -11.80
N SER A 19 -20.32 -0.04 -11.30
CA SER A 19 -19.87 -1.39 -11.57
C SER A 19 -20.95 -2.13 -12.33
N THR A 20 -20.57 -2.75 -13.44
CA THR A 20 -21.46 -3.46 -14.35
C THR A 20 -21.01 -4.92 -14.50
N PRO A 21 -21.94 -5.88 -14.65
CA PRO A 21 -21.59 -7.26 -14.98
C PRO A 21 -20.92 -7.36 -16.36
N ASP A 22 -20.02 -8.33 -16.53
CA ASP A 22 -19.27 -8.50 -17.79
C ASP A 22 -20.08 -9.23 -18.89
N GLN A 23 -21.29 -9.74 -18.57
CA GLN A 23 -22.24 -10.38 -19.49
C GLN A 23 -23.62 -9.68 -19.42
N ALA A 24 -24.54 -10.04 -20.33
CA ALA A 24 -25.83 -9.36 -20.57
C ALA A 24 -26.50 -8.82 -19.29
N VAL A 25 -26.73 -7.51 -19.28
CA VAL A 25 -27.11 -6.72 -18.12
C VAL A 25 -28.60 -6.94 -17.82
N THR A 26 -28.93 -7.31 -16.58
CA THR A 26 -30.32 -7.27 -16.14
C THR A 26 -30.79 -5.82 -16.16
N SER A 27 -32.08 -5.55 -16.41
CA SER A 27 -32.64 -4.20 -16.28
C SER A 27 -32.62 -3.63 -14.86
N ALA A 28 -32.05 -4.36 -13.90
CA ALA A 28 -32.02 -4.05 -12.49
C ALA A 28 -30.67 -3.44 -12.05
N GLY A 29 -30.75 -2.50 -11.12
CA GLY A 29 -29.57 -1.89 -10.55
C GLY A 29 -29.77 -1.34 -9.14
N VAL A 30 -28.64 -1.02 -8.51
CA VAL A 30 -28.58 -0.65 -7.10
C VAL A 30 -27.81 0.66 -6.93
N VAL A 31 -28.43 1.66 -6.30
CA VAL A 31 -27.73 2.85 -5.81
C VAL A 31 -27.39 2.64 -4.34
N ILE A 32 -26.14 2.85 -3.96
CA ILE A 32 -25.71 2.83 -2.56
C ILE A 32 -25.49 4.28 -2.11
N VAL A 33 -26.31 4.71 -1.15
CA VAL A 33 -26.24 6.02 -0.49
C VAL A 33 -25.31 5.87 0.72
N PRO A 34 -24.07 6.41 0.64
CA PRO A 34 -23.07 6.17 1.68
C PRO A 34 -23.45 6.85 3.00
N PRO A 35 -22.84 6.43 4.12
CA PRO A 35 -22.98 7.12 5.39
C PRO A 35 -22.17 8.43 5.40
N LEU A 36 -22.02 9.06 6.57
CA LEU A 36 -21.29 10.31 6.75
C LEU A 36 -20.14 10.15 7.74
N GLY A 37 -19.12 10.99 7.61
CA GLY A 37 -18.04 11.08 8.59
C GLY A 37 -17.14 9.85 8.63
N LEU A 38 -16.67 9.50 9.83
CA LEU A 38 -15.85 8.30 10.06
C LEU A 38 -16.52 7.03 9.56
N GLU A 39 -17.85 6.93 9.67
CA GLU A 39 -18.60 5.77 9.15
C GLU A 39 -18.42 5.63 7.63
N ALA A 40 -18.23 6.72 6.87
CA ALA A 40 -17.95 6.66 5.43
C ALA A 40 -16.57 6.10 5.11
N VAL A 41 -15.60 6.26 6.03
CA VAL A 41 -14.27 5.68 5.89
C VAL A 41 -14.28 4.21 6.29
N THR A 42 -14.83 3.87 7.46
CA THR A 42 -14.81 2.50 7.98
C THR A 42 -15.67 1.54 7.17
N THR A 43 -16.78 2.03 6.60
CA THR A 43 -17.67 1.18 5.80
C THR A 43 -17.24 1.04 4.33
N TYR A 44 -16.28 1.84 3.87
CA TYR A 44 -15.99 1.99 2.44
C TYR A 44 -15.71 0.65 1.73
N ARG A 45 -14.76 -0.13 2.27
CA ARG A 45 -14.36 -1.43 1.69
C ARG A 45 -15.46 -2.48 1.74
N GLY A 46 -16.27 -2.51 2.78
CA GLY A 46 -17.41 -3.45 2.84
C GLY A 46 -18.57 -3.06 1.92
N LEU A 47 -18.76 -1.77 1.65
CA LEU A 47 -19.71 -1.32 0.61
C LEU A 47 -19.19 -1.62 -0.80
N ARG A 48 -17.87 -1.57 -1.01
CA ARG A 48 -17.24 -2.10 -2.22
C ARG A 48 -17.49 -3.60 -2.37
N TYR A 49 -17.31 -4.38 -1.30
CA TYR A 49 -17.61 -5.82 -1.30
C TYR A 49 -19.08 -6.12 -1.63
N LEU A 50 -20.02 -5.38 -1.04
CA LEU A 50 -21.44 -5.51 -1.36
C LEU A 50 -21.72 -5.22 -2.84
N SER A 51 -21.07 -4.19 -3.40
CA SER A 51 -21.16 -3.85 -4.82
C SER A 51 -20.65 -4.99 -5.71
N ASP A 52 -19.53 -5.63 -5.35
CA ASP A 52 -19.00 -6.79 -6.08
C ASP A 52 -19.96 -7.99 -6.04
N LEU A 53 -20.52 -8.33 -4.87
CA LEU A 53 -21.50 -9.41 -4.74
C LEU A 53 -22.76 -9.18 -5.59
N LEU A 54 -23.24 -7.95 -5.67
CA LEU A 54 -24.41 -7.57 -6.47
C LEU A 54 -24.11 -7.61 -7.97
N VAL A 55 -22.90 -7.21 -8.38
CA VAL A 55 -22.44 -7.28 -9.77
C VAL A 55 -22.28 -8.72 -10.22
N ASP A 56 -21.72 -9.57 -9.38
CA ASP A 56 -21.60 -11.01 -9.63
C ASP A 56 -22.98 -11.68 -9.76
N ALA A 57 -23.99 -11.14 -9.09
CA ALA A 57 -25.39 -11.55 -9.21
C ALA A 57 -26.11 -10.95 -10.45
N GLY A 58 -25.43 -10.13 -11.26
CA GLY A 58 -25.96 -9.56 -12.51
C GLY A 58 -26.63 -8.19 -12.38
N LEU A 59 -26.48 -7.49 -11.24
CA LEU A 59 -27.05 -6.16 -11.03
C LEU A 59 -26.00 -5.07 -11.28
N THR A 60 -26.39 -3.99 -11.97
CA THR A 60 -25.53 -2.81 -12.07
C THR A 60 -25.55 -2.04 -10.77
N THR A 61 -24.39 -1.64 -10.24
CA THR A 61 -24.32 -0.89 -8.97
C THR A 61 -23.67 0.46 -9.15
N LEU A 62 -24.21 1.50 -8.49
CA LEU A 62 -23.63 2.82 -8.39
C LEU A 62 -23.38 3.17 -6.91
N ARG A 63 -22.11 3.36 -6.55
CA ARG A 63 -21.71 4.07 -5.32
C ARG A 63 -21.34 5.50 -5.70
N TYR A 64 -21.64 6.47 -4.86
CA TYR A 64 -21.31 7.87 -5.12
C TYR A 64 -20.95 8.59 -3.83
N ASP A 65 -20.30 9.74 -3.94
CA ASP A 65 -20.04 10.60 -2.80
C ASP A 65 -21.08 11.71 -2.70
N HIS A 66 -21.59 11.97 -1.50
CA HIS A 66 -22.53 13.07 -1.26
C HIS A 66 -21.95 14.42 -1.69
N PRO A 67 -22.76 15.39 -2.17
CA PRO A 67 -22.30 16.74 -2.40
C PRO A 67 -21.50 17.32 -1.23
N GLY A 68 -20.30 17.80 -1.51
CA GLY A 68 -19.38 18.37 -0.53
C GLY A 68 -18.73 17.37 0.44
N ALA A 69 -18.84 16.07 0.17
CA ALA A 69 -18.13 14.99 0.85
C ALA A 69 -17.32 14.18 -0.17
N GLY A 70 -16.24 13.55 0.30
CA GLY A 70 -15.39 12.74 -0.54
C GLY A 70 -14.85 13.49 -1.75
N SER A 71 -14.96 12.88 -2.94
CA SER A 71 -14.52 13.47 -4.20
C SER A 71 -15.58 14.32 -4.89
N SER A 72 -16.84 14.36 -4.43
CA SER A 72 -17.89 15.16 -5.07
C SER A 72 -17.65 16.67 -4.92
N LEU A 73 -18.22 17.47 -5.83
CA LEU A 73 -18.22 18.93 -5.71
C LEU A 73 -19.21 19.40 -4.63
N GLY A 74 -19.08 20.65 -4.20
CA GLY A 74 -19.90 21.26 -3.16
C GLY A 74 -19.14 21.48 -1.86
N SER A 75 -19.86 21.78 -0.78
CA SER A 75 -19.28 21.98 0.55
C SER A 75 -20.26 21.50 1.62
N SER A 76 -19.79 20.59 2.48
CA SER A 76 -20.47 20.14 3.69
C SER A 76 -20.82 21.29 4.68
N MET A 77 -20.09 22.40 4.59
CA MET A 77 -20.30 23.62 5.38
C MET A 77 -21.34 24.57 4.76
N SER A 78 -21.90 24.23 3.59
CA SER A 78 -23.02 24.98 3.02
C SER A 78 -24.26 24.86 3.91
N PRO A 79 -25.00 25.95 4.16
CA PRO A 79 -26.31 25.86 4.83
C PRO A 79 -27.33 24.98 4.10
N ARG A 80 -27.09 24.70 2.80
CA ARG A 80 -27.89 23.81 1.95
C ARG A 80 -27.31 22.39 1.82
N ALA A 81 -26.28 22.02 2.59
CA ALA A 81 -25.63 20.71 2.45
C ALA A 81 -26.61 19.55 2.57
N TRP A 82 -27.54 19.59 3.55
CA TRP A 82 -28.62 18.61 3.66
C TRP A 82 -29.49 18.51 2.41
N ASP A 83 -29.93 19.64 1.86
CA ASP A 83 -30.79 19.65 0.67
C ASP A 83 -30.03 19.08 -0.53
N GLY A 84 -28.73 19.35 -0.63
CA GLY A 84 -27.83 18.75 -1.61
C GLY A 84 -27.71 17.24 -1.45
N TRP A 85 -27.53 16.73 -0.22
CA TRP A 85 -27.47 15.27 0.01
C TRP A 85 -28.77 14.58 -0.39
N VAL A 86 -29.92 15.18 -0.07
CA VAL A 86 -31.25 14.70 -0.45
C VAL A 86 -31.42 14.70 -1.97
N SER A 87 -31.08 15.80 -2.66
CA SER A 87 -31.16 15.85 -4.13
C SER A 87 -30.15 14.93 -4.81
N GLY A 88 -28.98 14.71 -4.20
CA GLY A 88 -27.93 13.81 -4.70
C GLY A 88 -28.40 12.36 -4.83
N VAL A 89 -29.30 11.89 -3.96
CA VAL A 89 -29.95 10.57 -4.12
C VAL A 89 -30.77 10.52 -5.41
N GLY A 90 -31.53 11.58 -5.69
CA GLY A 90 -32.31 11.72 -6.92
C GLY A 90 -31.44 11.74 -8.17
N GLU A 91 -30.32 12.49 -8.13
CA GLU A 91 -29.33 12.54 -9.22
C GLU A 91 -28.69 11.17 -9.49
N ALA A 92 -28.37 10.40 -8.45
CA ALA A 92 -27.81 9.06 -8.60
C ALA A 92 -28.82 8.07 -9.23
N VAL A 93 -30.09 8.14 -8.82
CA VAL A 93 -31.18 7.34 -9.42
C VAL A 93 -31.41 7.75 -10.88
N ALA A 94 -31.48 9.05 -11.17
CA ALA A 94 -31.62 9.57 -12.53
C ALA A 94 -30.45 9.16 -13.42
N HIS A 95 -29.23 9.11 -12.86
CA HIS A 95 -28.06 8.66 -13.59
C HIS A 95 -28.15 7.18 -13.97
N LEU A 96 -28.51 6.28 -13.05
CA LEU A 96 -28.74 4.87 -13.40
C LEU A 96 -29.85 4.71 -14.45
N ARG A 97 -30.95 5.47 -14.35
CA ARG A 97 -32.01 5.46 -15.36
C ARG A 97 -31.51 5.90 -16.74
N SER A 98 -30.63 6.91 -16.79
CA SER A 98 -30.03 7.37 -18.05
C SER A 98 -29.17 6.31 -18.74
N LEU A 99 -28.70 5.31 -17.99
CA LEU A 99 -27.94 4.16 -18.47
C LEU A 99 -28.84 2.95 -18.83
N GLY A 100 -30.17 3.11 -18.77
CA GLY A 100 -31.14 2.09 -19.14
C GLY A 100 -31.57 1.16 -18.01
N VAL A 101 -31.16 1.43 -16.77
CA VAL A 101 -31.65 0.67 -15.60
C VAL A 101 -33.07 1.11 -15.27
N THR A 102 -34.03 0.19 -15.29
CA THR A 102 -35.45 0.48 -15.07
C THR A 102 -35.97 -0.01 -13.72
N ASP A 103 -35.37 -1.07 -13.18
CA ASP A 103 -35.71 -1.63 -11.87
C ASP A 103 -34.63 -1.23 -10.85
N ILE A 104 -34.91 -0.28 -9.97
CA ILE A 104 -33.91 0.32 -9.09
C ILE A 104 -34.18 0.01 -7.63
N THR A 105 -33.16 -0.51 -6.96
CA THR A 105 -33.10 -0.61 -5.50
C THR A 105 -32.16 0.46 -4.94
N VAL A 106 -32.57 1.20 -3.91
CA VAL A 106 -31.69 2.17 -3.25
C VAL A 106 -31.35 1.69 -1.83
N VAL A 107 -30.06 1.56 -1.54
CA VAL A 107 -29.54 1.09 -0.25
C VAL A 107 -28.96 2.29 0.51
N GLY A 108 -29.62 2.69 1.59
CA GLY A 108 -29.07 3.68 2.53
C GLY A 108 -28.28 2.98 3.64
N VAL A 109 -27.16 3.55 4.05
CA VAL A 109 -26.30 3.00 5.10
C VAL A 109 -26.09 4.02 6.21
N ARG A 110 -26.34 3.67 7.48
CA ARG A 110 -26.23 4.60 8.64
C ARG A 110 -26.88 5.95 8.38
N ALA A 111 -26.18 7.08 8.49
CA ALA A 111 -26.73 8.40 8.16
C ALA A 111 -27.35 8.48 6.74
N GLY A 112 -26.83 7.69 5.79
CA GLY A 112 -27.40 7.54 4.45
C GLY A 112 -28.83 6.99 4.44
N THR A 113 -29.24 6.23 5.48
CA THR A 113 -30.65 5.81 5.65
C THR A 113 -31.58 6.98 5.94
N LEU A 114 -31.14 7.97 6.74
CA LEU A 114 -31.91 9.18 7.04
C LEU A 114 -32.04 10.06 5.79
N ILE A 115 -30.95 10.18 5.02
CA ILE A 115 -30.91 10.93 3.76
C ILE A 115 -31.82 10.27 2.72
N LEU A 116 -31.77 8.93 2.59
CA LEU A 116 -32.64 8.16 1.71
C LEU A 116 -34.13 8.33 2.07
N ASP A 117 -34.47 8.23 3.35
CA ASP A 117 -35.84 8.44 3.82
C ASP A 117 -36.35 9.85 3.51
N ALA A 118 -35.51 10.86 3.70
CA ALA A 118 -35.85 12.25 3.36
C ALA A 118 -35.97 12.47 1.84
N ALA A 119 -35.15 11.81 1.03
CA ALA A 119 -35.21 11.89 -0.42
C ALA A 119 -36.44 11.22 -1.01
N SER A 120 -36.88 10.10 -0.40
CA SER A 120 -38.02 9.30 -0.84
C SER A 120 -38.10 9.18 -2.39
N PRO A 121 -37.01 8.73 -3.05
CA PRO A 121 -36.96 8.70 -4.50
C PRO A 121 -38.02 7.74 -5.05
N ASP A 122 -38.52 8.03 -6.24
CA ASP A 122 -39.42 7.14 -6.97
C ASP A 122 -38.63 5.94 -7.49
N VAL A 123 -38.67 4.81 -6.78
CA VAL A 123 -37.89 3.59 -7.04
C VAL A 123 -38.69 2.34 -6.66
N ASP A 124 -38.25 1.18 -7.15
CA ASP A 124 -38.94 -0.08 -6.95
C ASP A 124 -38.78 -0.62 -5.53
N ARG A 125 -37.61 -0.40 -4.90
CA ARG A 125 -37.31 -0.91 -3.55
C ARG A 125 -36.33 -0.01 -2.82
N VAL A 126 -36.42 -0.02 -1.49
CA VAL A 126 -35.39 0.58 -0.62
C VAL A 126 -34.88 -0.40 0.43
N VAL A 127 -33.60 -0.27 0.75
CA VAL A 127 -32.94 -1.02 1.83
C VAL A 127 -32.38 -0.03 2.84
N TYR A 128 -32.78 -0.18 4.09
CA TYR A 128 -32.20 0.56 5.21
C TYR A 128 -31.19 -0.33 5.93
N LEU A 129 -29.91 -0.16 5.62
CA LEU A 129 -28.81 -0.92 6.21
C LEU A 129 -28.28 -0.21 7.46
N ASP A 130 -28.40 -0.88 8.60
CA ASP A 130 -28.08 -0.37 9.93
C ASP A 130 -28.62 1.05 10.22
N PRO A 131 -29.93 1.30 10.06
CA PRO A 131 -30.48 2.63 10.32
C PRO A 131 -30.26 3.03 11.79
N PRO A 132 -29.78 4.25 12.09
CA PRO A 132 -29.69 4.71 13.46
C PRO A 132 -31.10 4.87 14.04
N LEU A 133 -31.27 4.70 15.36
CA LEU A 133 -32.59 4.81 15.99
C LEU A 133 -33.32 6.13 15.64
N SER A 134 -32.58 7.24 15.60
CA SER A 134 -33.07 8.52 15.12
C SER A 134 -31.90 9.41 14.72
N GLY A 135 -32.17 10.47 13.96
CA GLY A 135 -31.15 11.48 13.65
C GLY A 135 -30.53 12.13 14.90
N ARG A 136 -31.33 12.35 15.95
CA ARG A 136 -30.83 12.82 17.25
C ARG A 136 -29.86 11.83 17.89
N ARG A 137 -30.16 10.53 17.80
CA ARG A 137 -29.31 9.48 18.39
C ARG A 137 -27.99 9.37 17.62
N TRP A 138 -28.05 9.35 16.29
CA TRP A 138 -26.85 9.37 15.44
C TRP A 138 -25.96 10.58 15.74
N MET A 139 -26.54 11.79 15.80
CA MET A 139 -25.80 13.01 16.13
C MET A 139 -25.09 12.92 17.49
N ARG A 140 -25.72 12.31 18.50
CA ARG A 140 -25.10 12.09 19.80
C ARG A 140 -23.97 11.07 19.73
N GLU A 141 -24.11 10.02 18.93
CA GLU A 141 -23.08 8.99 18.75
C GLU A 141 -21.81 9.61 18.15
N VAL A 142 -21.93 10.29 17.00
CA VAL A 142 -20.78 10.88 16.31
C VAL A 142 -20.12 12.03 17.10
N THR A 143 -20.91 12.85 17.81
CA THR A 143 -20.35 13.95 18.63
C THR A 143 -19.72 13.46 19.93
N SER A 144 -20.19 12.33 20.50
CA SER A 144 -19.57 11.73 21.68
C SER A 144 -18.19 11.17 21.35
N LEU A 145 -18.01 10.55 20.18
CA LEU A 145 -16.68 10.11 19.71
C LEU A 145 -15.71 11.28 19.60
N GLN A 146 -16.15 12.43 19.07
CA GLN A 146 -15.33 13.64 19.04
C GLN A 146 -14.91 14.09 20.45
N LEU A 147 -15.88 14.18 21.37
CA LEU A 147 -15.67 14.69 22.72
C LEU A 147 -14.74 13.79 23.55
N MET A 148 -14.89 12.47 23.44
CA MET A 148 -14.07 11.49 24.16
C MET A 148 -12.69 11.32 23.54
N GLY A 149 -12.57 11.44 22.21
CA GLY A 149 -11.30 11.31 21.49
C GLY A 149 -10.41 12.55 21.61
N VAL A 150 -10.78 13.63 20.91
CA VAL A 150 -9.90 14.81 20.68
C VAL A 150 -10.50 16.13 21.20
N GLY A 151 -11.74 16.10 21.68
CA GLY A 151 -12.48 17.28 22.13
C GLY A 151 -12.96 18.18 20.98
N GLN A 152 -13.59 19.29 21.35
CA GLN A 152 -14.12 20.28 20.39
C GLN A 152 -13.19 21.49 20.28
N ALA A 153 -13.22 22.15 19.12
CA ALA A 153 -12.53 23.41 18.89
C ALA A 153 -13.40 24.57 19.40
N GLU A 154 -12.79 25.55 20.07
CA GLU A 154 -13.48 26.79 20.40
C GLU A 154 -13.75 27.59 19.13
N GLY A 155 -14.97 28.14 19.00
CA GLY A 155 -15.35 28.95 17.84
C GLY A 155 -15.45 28.15 16.52
N ASP A 156 -15.67 26.84 16.57
CA ASP A 156 -15.99 26.04 15.38
C ASP A 156 -17.21 26.65 14.65
N PRO A 157 -17.09 27.04 13.37
CA PRO A 157 -18.20 27.63 12.61
C PRO A 157 -19.29 26.62 12.24
N GLY A 158 -19.10 25.33 12.56
CA GLY A 158 -20.07 24.28 12.33
C GLY A 158 -19.99 23.19 13.39
N MET A 159 -20.31 21.97 12.98
CA MET A 159 -20.25 20.78 13.83
C MET A 159 -19.14 19.86 13.33
N SER A 160 -18.13 19.66 14.16
CA SER A 160 -17.06 18.67 13.94
C SER A 160 -17.36 17.36 14.63
N ALA A 161 -17.14 16.27 13.89
CA ALA A 161 -17.03 14.91 14.39
C ALA A 161 -15.90 14.18 13.61
N PRO A 162 -15.44 12.99 14.04
CA PRO A 162 -14.43 12.25 13.30
C PRO A 162 -14.84 12.06 11.84
N GLY A 163 -13.96 12.48 10.92
CA GLY A 163 -14.20 12.46 9.47
C GLY A 163 -15.31 13.39 8.95
N LEU A 164 -15.91 14.25 9.78
CA LEU A 164 -17.08 15.07 9.41
C LEU A 164 -16.95 16.52 9.90
N HIS A 165 -17.21 17.47 9.00
CA HIS A 165 -17.40 18.87 9.37
C HIS A 165 -18.53 19.48 8.56
N ILE A 166 -19.65 19.78 9.21
CA ILE A 166 -20.89 20.21 8.54
C ILE A 166 -21.45 21.50 9.15
N SER A 167 -22.26 22.23 8.37
CA SER A 167 -22.93 23.44 8.88
C SER A 167 -23.90 23.11 10.02
N HIS A 168 -24.17 24.08 10.89
CA HIS A 168 -25.15 23.91 11.97
C HIS A 168 -26.56 23.64 11.44
N GLU A 169 -26.93 24.22 10.29
CA GLU A 169 -28.22 24.00 9.63
C GLU A 169 -28.37 22.56 9.13
N ALA A 170 -27.35 22.01 8.48
CA ALA A 170 -27.34 20.62 8.05
C ALA A 170 -27.38 19.65 9.24
N ALA A 171 -26.61 19.94 10.29
CA ALA A 171 -26.63 19.18 11.54
C ALA A 171 -28.02 19.19 12.21
N GLU A 172 -28.71 20.34 12.20
CA GLU A 172 -30.04 20.48 12.78
C GLU A 172 -31.11 19.71 11.98
N LYS A 173 -31.06 19.75 10.65
CA LYS A 173 -31.94 18.95 9.79
C LYS A 173 -31.74 17.45 10.03
N LEU A 174 -30.49 16.98 10.07
CA LEU A 174 -30.15 15.60 10.46
C LEU A 174 -30.72 15.25 11.84
N ARG A 175 -30.46 16.08 12.85
CA ARG A 175 -30.87 15.85 14.25
C ARG A 175 -32.39 15.75 14.41
N THR A 176 -33.14 16.49 13.61
CA THR A 176 -34.60 16.61 13.72
C THR A 176 -35.37 15.72 12.75
N HIS A 177 -34.69 15.02 11.84
CA HIS A 177 -35.30 14.07 10.92
C HIS A 177 -36.13 13.02 11.67
N LYS A 178 -37.33 12.75 11.17
CA LYS A 178 -38.25 11.73 11.67
C LYS A 178 -38.55 10.76 10.55
N TRP A 179 -38.49 9.48 10.85
CA TRP A 179 -38.82 8.43 9.90
C TRP A 179 -40.21 8.63 9.31
N SER A 180 -40.26 8.78 7.99
CA SER A 180 -41.49 8.93 7.22
C SER A 180 -41.38 8.15 5.90
N PRO A 181 -41.13 6.83 5.96
CA PRO A 181 -40.89 6.03 4.77
C PRO A 181 -42.13 5.99 3.88
N ASN A 182 -41.91 5.96 2.56
CA ASN A 182 -43.00 5.80 1.61
C ASN A 182 -43.69 4.42 1.80
N PRO A 183 -44.99 4.37 2.13
CA PRO A 183 -45.67 3.10 2.41
C PRO A 183 -45.88 2.24 1.17
N THR A 184 -45.78 2.80 -0.04
CA THR A 184 -46.03 2.06 -1.28
C THR A 184 -44.78 1.37 -1.83
N VAL A 185 -43.60 1.77 -1.39
CA VAL A 185 -42.32 1.19 -1.85
C VAL A 185 -41.97 0.01 -0.95
N PRO A 186 -41.75 -1.21 -1.48
CA PRO A 186 -41.23 -2.33 -0.73
C PRO A 186 -39.92 -2.03 0.00
N ARG A 187 -39.81 -2.49 1.25
CA ARG A 187 -38.68 -2.16 2.13
C ARG A 187 -38.04 -3.40 2.72
N LEU A 188 -36.71 -3.40 2.73
CA LEU A 188 -35.89 -4.26 3.56
C LEU A 188 -35.22 -3.40 4.63
N VAL A 189 -35.32 -3.81 5.90
CA VAL A 189 -34.63 -3.14 7.02
C VAL A 189 -33.67 -4.13 7.64
N ALA A 190 -32.41 -3.72 7.78
CA ALA A 190 -31.36 -4.55 8.35
C ALA A 190 -30.72 -3.89 9.57
N PRO A 191 -31.32 -4.02 10.77
CA PRO A 191 -30.84 -3.36 11.99
C PRO A 191 -29.79 -4.21 12.74
N ARG A 192 -28.90 -3.56 13.50
CA ARG A 192 -28.04 -4.21 14.51
C ARG A 192 -28.75 -4.60 15.81
N SER A 193 -29.84 -3.93 16.16
CA SER A 193 -30.52 -4.12 17.45
C SER A 193 -31.95 -4.66 17.33
N VAL A 194 -32.35 -5.44 18.33
CA VAL A 194 -33.71 -5.97 18.45
C VAL A 194 -34.66 -4.86 18.93
N ASP A 195 -35.51 -4.36 18.03
CA ASP A 195 -36.51 -3.35 18.37
C ASP A 195 -37.68 -3.93 19.17
N GLY A 196 -37.93 -3.37 20.36
CA GLY A 196 -39.17 -3.59 21.13
C GLY A 196 -40.32 -2.69 20.66
N ALA A 197 -41.52 -2.90 21.21
CA ALA A 197 -42.77 -2.23 20.79
C ALA A 197 -42.77 -0.68 20.85
N GLY A 198 -41.78 -0.08 21.53
CA GLY A 198 -41.56 1.37 21.65
C GLY A 198 -40.35 1.92 20.86
N SER A 199 -39.74 1.14 19.97
CA SER A 199 -38.56 1.58 19.23
C SER A 199 -38.87 2.76 18.28
N PRO A 200 -38.00 3.77 18.21
CA PRO A 200 -38.03 4.81 17.17
C PRO A 200 -38.00 4.28 15.73
N LEU A 201 -37.51 3.06 15.49
CA LEU A 201 -37.46 2.42 14.17
C LEU A 201 -38.82 1.83 13.73
N ARG A 202 -39.83 1.82 14.61
CA ARG A 202 -41.16 1.28 14.30
C ARG A 202 -41.78 1.80 12.98
N PRO A 203 -41.64 3.07 12.57
CA PRO A 203 -42.16 3.52 11.27
C PRO A 203 -41.53 2.79 10.08
N LEU A 204 -40.28 2.32 10.22
CA LEU A 204 -39.60 1.53 9.21
C LEU A 204 -40.04 0.06 9.18
N LEU A 205 -40.57 -0.47 10.29
CA LEU A 205 -40.85 -1.91 10.51
C LEU A 205 -42.35 -2.25 10.50
N ASP A 206 -43.08 -1.82 9.48
CA ASP A 206 -44.49 -2.20 9.38
C ASP A 206 -44.66 -3.67 8.92
N GLY A 207 -45.92 -4.14 8.85
CA GLY A 207 -46.23 -5.54 8.55
C GLY A 207 -45.83 -6.02 7.14
N ALA A 208 -45.50 -5.12 6.22
CA ALA A 208 -45.04 -5.45 4.87
C ALA A 208 -43.51 -5.40 4.73
N THR A 209 -42.80 -4.93 5.76
CA THR A 209 -41.35 -4.77 5.75
C THR A 209 -40.63 -6.11 5.93
N ARG A 210 -39.69 -6.42 5.05
CA ARG A 210 -38.76 -7.54 5.26
C ARG A 210 -37.66 -7.12 6.22
N ARG A 211 -37.30 -7.99 7.18
CA ARG A 211 -36.25 -7.72 8.17
C ARG A 211 -35.12 -8.74 8.07
N ILE A 212 -33.86 -8.28 8.17
CA ILE A 212 -32.66 -9.12 8.29
C ILE A 212 -31.80 -8.57 9.43
N ASP A 213 -31.69 -9.30 10.53
CA ASP A 213 -30.82 -8.86 11.64
C ASP A 213 -29.34 -9.05 11.29
N LEU A 214 -28.55 -8.01 11.52
CA LEU A 214 -27.10 -7.97 11.27
C LEU A 214 -26.34 -8.58 12.44
N ASP A 215 -25.39 -9.46 12.15
CA ASP A 215 -24.62 -10.18 13.17
C ASP A 215 -23.18 -9.65 13.31
N GLU A 216 -22.64 -8.98 12.28
CA GLU A 216 -21.23 -8.58 12.18
C GLU A 216 -21.02 -7.06 12.06
N ALA A 217 -22.09 -6.26 11.98
CA ALA A 217 -22.01 -4.85 11.63
C ALA A 217 -21.27 -3.95 12.65
N GLU A 218 -21.10 -4.38 13.91
CA GLU A 218 -20.24 -3.68 14.89
C GLU A 218 -18.77 -3.63 14.43
N LEU A 219 -18.30 -4.66 13.72
CA LEU A 219 -16.92 -4.76 13.22
C LEU A 219 -16.61 -3.79 12.05
N PHE A 220 -17.65 -3.10 11.58
CA PHE A 220 -17.68 -2.39 10.31
C PHE A 220 -18.11 -0.92 10.48
N VAL A 221 -19.11 -0.66 11.32
CA VAL A 221 -19.68 0.67 11.53
C VAL A 221 -19.05 1.39 12.72
N ALA A 222 -18.68 0.67 13.77
CA ALA A 222 -18.15 1.23 15.02
C ALA A 222 -16.99 0.39 15.56
N PRO A 223 -15.93 0.14 14.77
CA PRO A 223 -14.83 -0.70 15.22
C PRO A 223 -14.10 -0.06 16.42
N GLU A 224 -13.75 -0.86 17.43
CA GLU A 224 -13.04 -0.38 18.64
C GLU A 224 -11.58 0.01 18.33
N ALA A 225 -10.97 -0.56 17.29
CA ALA A 225 -9.70 -0.12 16.74
C ALA A 225 -9.91 0.59 15.39
N PHE A 226 -8.94 1.41 14.97
CA PHE A 226 -8.89 2.04 13.64
C PHE A 226 -8.73 1.04 12.47
N ILE A 227 -9.17 -0.20 12.64
CA ILE A 227 -8.99 -1.32 11.73
C ILE A 227 -10.37 -1.90 11.48
N HIS A 228 -10.90 -1.66 10.29
CA HIS A 228 -12.24 -2.06 9.90
C HIS A 228 -12.21 -3.43 9.22
N HIS A 229 -13.21 -4.25 9.53
CA HIS A 229 -13.39 -5.58 8.95
C HIS A 229 -14.53 -5.56 7.93
N VAL A 230 -14.36 -6.26 6.82
CA VAL A 230 -15.44 -6.49 5.85
C VAL A 230 -16.40 -7.55 6.41
N PRO A 231 -17.68 -7.21 6.74
CA PRO A 231 -18.63 -8.13 7.36
C PRO A 231 -19.28 -9.02 6.29
N ALA A 232 -18.53 -10.04 5.84
CA ALA A 232 -18.88 -10.79 4.64
C ALA A 232 -20.19 -11.58 4.76
N GLY A 233 -20.53 -12.10 5.96
CA GLY A 233 -21.78 -12.82 6.21
C GLY A 233 -23.00 -11.92 6.05
N ASP A 234 -22.98 -10.76 6.71
CA ASP A 234 -24.02 -9.73 6.58
C ASP A 234 -24.17 -9.27 5.13
N MET A 235 -23.07 -8.93 4.45
CA MET A 235 -23.13 -8.42 3.07
C MET A 235 -23.69 -9.47 2.09
N ARG A 236 -23.34 -10.76 2.24
CA ARG A 236 -23.91 -11.85 1.43
C ARG A 236 -25.42 -11.99 1.64
N ARG A 237 -25.90 -11.99 2.89
CA ARG A 237 -27.35 -12.06 3.19
C ARG A 237 -28.13 -10.88 2.59
N ILE A 238 -27.56 -9.68 2.63
CA ILE A 238 -28.17 -8.49 2.03
C ILE A 238 -28.17 -8.57 0.50
N ALA A 239 -27.05 -8.95 -0.12
CA ALA A 239 -26.95 -9.11 -1.57
C ALA A 239 -27.95 -10.16 -2.10
N GLU A 240 -28.06 -11.31 -1.42
CA GLU A 240 -29.03 -12.36 -1.74
C GLU A 240 -30.48 -11.86 -1.65
N ALA A 241 -30.81 -11.09 -0.60
CA ALA A 241 -32.14 -10.55 -0.41
C ALA A 241 -32.52 -9.52 -1.49
N ILE A 242 -31.58 -8.65 -1.88
CA ILE A 242 -31.77 -7.68 -2.97
C ILE A 242 -31.94 -8.42 -4.30
N THR A 243 -31.05 -9.37 -4.61
CA THR A 243 -31.06 -10.14 -5.86
C THR A 243 -32.37 -10.92 -6.02
N HIS A 244 -32.83 -11.60 -4.96
CA HIS A 244 -34.08 -12.35 -5.00
C HIS A 244 -35.28 -11.44 -5.26
N ALA A 245 -35.28 -10.21 -4.73
CA ALA A 245 -36.35 -9.25 -4.94
C ALA A 245 -36.32 -8.59 -6.33
N ALA A 246 -35.15 -8.51 -6.98
CA ALA A 246 -34.97 -7.98 -8.34
C ALA A 246 -35.33 -9.02 -9.43
N ALA A 247 -35.10 -10.31 -9.17
CA ALA A 247 -35.34 -11.39 -10.14
C ALA A 247 -36.81 -11.50 -10.62
N THR A 248 -37.78 -10.92 -9.90
CA THR A 248 -39.21 -11.00 -10.20
C THR A 248 -39.70 -10.03 -11.30
N GLY A 249 -38.83 -9.16 -11.85
CA GLY A 249 -39.23 -8.09 -12.78
C GLY A 249 -38.33 -7.83 -14.00
N THR A 250 -37.43 -8.74 -14.38
CA THR A 250 -36.33 -8.40 -15.31
C THR A 250 -36.65 -8.56 -16.80
N GLY A 251 -36.41 -7.48 -17.56
CA GLY A 251 -36.06 -7.52 -18.98
C GLY A 251 -34.53 -7.48 -19.17
N VAL A 252 -34.06 -7.74 -20.39
CA VAL A 252 -32.62 -7.66 -20.74
C VAL A 252 -32.30 -6.25 -21.26
N VAL A 253 -31.24 -5.62 -20.74
CA VAL A 253 -30.74 -4.30 -21.20
C VAL A 253 -29.40 -4.45 -21.92
N ALA A 254 -29.06 -3.45 -22.74
CA ALA A 254 -27.87 -3.40 -23.59
C ALA A 254 -26.55 -3.65 -22.84
N ALA A 255 -25.54 -4.10 -23.58
CA ALA A 255 -24.27 -4.61 -23.06
C ALA A 255 -23.39 -3.53 -22.39
N ALA A 256 -22.50 -3.97 -21.48
CA ALA A 256 -21.56 -3.13 -20.74
C ALA A 256 -20.65 -2.22 -21.60
N SER A 257 -20.51 -2.48 -22.91
CA SER A 257 -19.77 -1.61 -23.85
C SER A 257 -20.39 -0.21 -24.00
N ASP A 258 -21.70 -0.08 -23.81
CA ASP A 258 -22.44 1.18 -24.03
C ASP A 258 -22.34 2.14 -22.83
N VAL A 259 -22.01 1.64 -21.64
CA VAL A 259 -21.90 2.47 -20.43
C VAL A 259 -20.66 3.38 -20.51
N ARG A 260 -19.53 2.87 -21.03
CA ARG A 260 -18.26 3.61 -21.06
C ARG A 260 -18.30 4.90 -21.87
N SER A 261 -19.04 4.94 -22.98
CA SER A 261 -19.16 6.13 -23.81
C SER A 261 -19.90 7.29 -23.13
N HIS A 262 -20.62 7.00 -22.04
CA HIS A 262 -21.41 7.99 -21.29
C HIS A 262 -20.68 8.50 -20.03
N LEU A 263 -19.47 8.01 -19.74
CA LEU A 263 -18.74 8.37 -18.53
C LEU A 263 -17.97 9.68 -18.70
N ARG A 264 -18.30 10.67 -17.88
CA ARG A 264 -17.58 11.95 -17.83
C ARG A 264 -16.35 11.82 -16.93
N MET A 265 -15.16 11.95 -17.50
CA MET A 265 -13.88 11.78 -16.76
C MET A 265 -13.31 13.07 -16.17
N THR A 266 -13.89 14.22 -16.53
CA THR A 266 -13.44 15.55 -16.07
C THR A 266 -14.57 16.36 -15.46
N ALA A 267 -14.28 17.10 -14.38
CA ALA A 267 -15.18 18.08 -13.79
C ALA A 267 -14.47 19.44 -13.63
N GLU A 268 -15.17 20.53 -13.93
CA GLU A 268 -14.71 21.88 -13.60
C GLU A 268 -14.93 22.12 -12.11
N VAL A 269 -13.85 22.29 -11.35
CA VAL A 269 -13.92 22.39 -9.88
C VAL A 269 -13.82 23.83 -9.38
N ALA A 270 -13.26 24.72 -10.18
CA ALA A 270 -13.20 26.15 -9.89
C ALA A 270 -12.84 26.95 -11.15
N ASN A 271 -13.22 28.23 -11.16
CA ASN A 271 -12.65 29.23 -12.05
C ASN A 271 -11.94 30.29 -11.20
N ARG A 272 -10.62 30.44 -11.36
CA ARG A 272 -9.79 31.36 -10.57
C ARG A 272 -8.99 32.26 -11.49
N GLN A 273 -9.26 33.57 -11.42
CA GLN A 273 -8.54 34.58 -12.20
C GLN A 273 -8.52 34.30 -13.72
N GLY A 274 -9.57 33.68 -14.25
CA GLY A 274 -9.67 33.28 -15.65
C GLY A 274 -9.05 31.91 -15.97
N GLU A 275 -8.39 31.26 -15.02
CA GLU A 275 -7.96 29.87 -15.15
C GLU A 275 -9.13 28.93 -14.82
N ARG A 276 -9.49 28.08 -15.77
CA ARG A 276 -10.43 26.98 -15.53
C ARG A 276 -9.67 25.83 -14.87
N ILE A 277 -9.99 25.56 -13.62
CA ILE A 277 -9.40 24.45 -12.86
C ILE A 277 -10.28 23.23 -13.04
N VAL A 278 -9.68 22.17 -13.57
CA VAL A 278 -10.35 20.91 -13.90
C VAL A 278 -9.75 19.80 -13.06
N GLU A 279 -10.59 18.91 -12.55
CA GLU A 279 -10.18 17.65 -11.94
C GLU A 279 -10.53 16.50 -12.90
N ARG A 280 -9.51 15.72 -13.24
CA ARG A 280 -9.59 14.55 -14.13
C ARG A 280 -9.40 13.28 -13.33
N ILE A 281 -10.23 12.28 -13.63
CA ILE A 281 -10.09 10.92 -13.13
C ILE A 281 -9.31 10.13 -14.17
N ASP A 282 -8.24 9.46 -13.73
CA ASP A 282 -7.48 8.49 -14.49
C ASP A 282 -7.44 7.15 -13.71
N VAL A 283 -7.23 6.05 -14.42
CA VAL A 283 -6.85 4.75 -13.84
C VAL A 283 -5.41 4.49 -14.28
N ARG A 284 -4.47 4.48 -13.34
CA ARG A 284 -3.02 4.46 -13.65
C ARG A 284 -2.35 3.18 -13.17
N THR A 285 -1.15 2.95 -13.71
CA THR A 285 -0.25 1.83 -13.34
C THR A 285 -0.77 0.45 -13.74
N ALA A 286 0.04 -0.60 -13.52
CA ALA A 286 -0.36 -1.98 -13.78
C ALA A 286 -1.43 -2.52 -12.79
N ARG A 287 -1.69 -1.80 -11.70
CA ARG A 287 -2.66 -2.16 -10.65
C ARG A 287 -3.96 -1.37 -10.72
N GLU A 288 -4.15 -0.60 -11.80
CA GLU A 288 -5.38 0.15 -12.06
C GLU A 288 -5.79 1.08 -10.91
N LEU A 289 -4.83 1.83 -10.36
CA LEU A 289 -5.03 2.74 -9.25
C LEU A 289 -5.81 3.98 -9.72
N ILE A 290 -6.97 4.22 -9.12
CA ILE A 290 -7.77 5.43 -9.37
C ILE A 290 -6.96 6.64 -8.92
N THR A 291 -6.74 7.57 -9.84
CA THR A 291 -5.94 8.77 -9.64
C THR A 291 -6.74 9.99 -10.06
N PHE A 292 -6.80 10.99 -9.20
CA PHE A 292 -7.40 12.28 -9.51
C PHE A 292 -6.28 13.29 -9.72
N THR A 293 -6.29 13.97 -10.86
CA THR A 293 -5.36 15.05 -11.20
C THR A 293 -6.13 16.35 -11.34
N THR A 294 -5.84 17.31 -10.47
CA THR A 294 -6.42 18.65 -10.50
C THR A 294 -5.40 19.63 -11.05
N PHE A 295 -5.76 20.34 -12.12
CA PHE A 295 -4.84 21.20 -12.87
C PHE A 295 -5.58 22.37 -13.54
N ALA A 296 -4.84 23.41 -13.94
CA ALA A 296 -5.37 24.46 -14.79
C ALA A 296 -5.40 23.98 -16.25
N GLU A 297 -6.58 23.99 -16.85
CA GLU A 297 -6.75 23.52 -18.22
C GLU A 297 -5.99 24.41 -19.23
N GLY A 298 -5.38 23.78 -20.24
CA GLY A 298 -4.58 24.47 -21.25
C GLY A 298 -3.18 24.88 -20.77
N GLN A 299 -2.80 24.57 -19.53
CA GLN A 299 -1.47 24.84 -18.99
C GLN A 299 -0.68 23.55 -18.74
N THR A 300 0.62 23.58 -19.02
CA THR A 300 1.54 22.49 -18.66
C THR A 300 2.04 22.69 -17.23
N PRO A 301 1.88 21.70 -16.33
CA PRO A 301 2.37 21.82 -14.97
C PRO A 301 3.91 21.83 -14.94
N ARG A 302 4.48 22.70 -14.10
CA ARG A 302 5.93 22.77 -13.82
C ARG A 302 6.32 21.92 -12.62
N GLY A 303 5.38 21.61 -11.73
CA GLY A 303 5.60 20.77 -10.56
C GLY A 303 4.29 20.16 -10.08
N THR A 304 4.41 19.13 -9.24
CA THR A 304 3.26 18.39 -8.70
C THR A 304 3.23 18.43 -7.18
N VAL A 305 2.05 18.62 -6.60
CA VAL A 305 1.78 18.28 -5.20
C VAL A 305 1.08 16.92 -5.17
N LEU A 306 1.73 15.91 -4.63
CA LEU A 306 1.20 14.55 -4.52
C LEU A 306 0.73 14.30 -3.09
N PHE A 307 -0.53 13.91 -2.92
CA PHE A 307 -1.16 13.63 -1.64
C PHE A 307 -1.27 12.14 -1.36
N GLU A 308 -0.73 11.72 -0.23
CA GLU A 308 -0.73 10.34 0.26
C GLU A 308 -1.75 10.19 1.40
N SER A 309 -2.88 9.54 1.12
CA SER A 309 -3.91 9.22 2.13
C SER A 309 -3.43 8.15 3.12
N THR A 310 -3.93 8.17 4.36
CA THR A 310 -3.62 7.10 5.34
C THR A 310 -4.16 5.75 4.88
N ALA A 311 -3.70 4.63 5.47
CA ALA A 311 -4.11 3.28 5.06
C ALA A 311 -5.63 3.07 4.93
N ASN A 312 -6.42 3.68 5.81
CA ASN A 312 -7.88 3.51 5.84
C ASN A 312 -8.63 4.43 4.89
N GLU A 313 -8.02 5.52 4.47
CA GLU A 313 -8.71 6.58 3.72
C GLU A 313 -8.54 6.36 2.21
N PRO A 314 -9.63 6.50 1.44
CA PRO A 314 -9.57 6.70 -0.01
C PRO A 314 -8.75 7.95 -0.39
N ALA A 315 -8.64 8.24 -1.69
CA ALA A 315 -7.91 9.37 -2.24
C ALA A 315 -8.32 10.77 -1.68
N TRP A 316 -9.41 10.88 -0.93
CA TRP A 316 -9.88 12.17 -0.39
C TRP A 316 -9.14 12.65 0.86
N GLY A 317 -8.44 11.77 1.57
CA GLY A 317 -7.67 12.10 2.77
C GLY A 317 -8.48 12.41 4.04
N PRO A 318 -7.83 12.92 5.10
CA PRO A 318 -8.48 13.15 6.39
C PRO A 318 -9.55 14.25 6.27
N THR A 319 -10.82 13.91 6.49
CA THR A 319 -11.96 14.85 6.41
C THR A 319 -11.95 15.68 5.10
N ASP A 320 -11.77 15.00 3.96
CA ASP A 320 -11.70 15.57 2.61
C ASP A 320 -10.56 16.59 2.37
N MET A 321 -9.58 16.67 3.28
CA MET A 321 -8.55 17.70 3.24
C MET A 321 -7.70 17.65 1.97
N TRP A 322 -7.42 16.47 1.40
CA TRP A 322 -6.66 16.35 0.16
C TRP A 322 -7.46 16.82 -1.06
N VAL A 323 -8.78 16.59 -1.07
CA VAL A 323 -9.65 17.11 -2.14
C VAL A 323 -9.68 18.63 -2.10
N ARG A 324 -9.91 19.21 -0.91
CA ARG A 324 -9.94 20.66 -0.71
C ARG A 324 -8.62 21.30 -1.07
N ALA A 325 -7.50 20.74 -0.60
CA ALA A 325 -6.16 21.25 -0.89
C ALA A 325 -5.79 21.11 -2.36
N ALA A 326 -6.09 19.98 -3.01
CA ALA A 326 -5.81 19.78 -4.43
C ALA A 326 -6.57 20.79 -5.28
N ARG A 327 -7.85 21.02 -4.96
CA ARG A 327 -8.65 22.06 -5.61
C ARG A 327 -8.04 23.42 -5.32
N GLU A 328 -7.83 23.83 -4.06
CA GLU A 328 -7.29 25.14 -3.68
C GLU A 328 -5.94 25.49 -4.34
N HIS A 329 -5.05 24.50 -4.50
CA HIS A 329 -3.65 24.74 -4.88
C HIS A 329 -3.28 24.41 -6.33
N ALA A 330 -4.14 23.74 -7.10
CA ALA A 330 -3.94 23.57 -8.53
C ALA A 330 -4.01 24.92 -9.28
N GLY A 331 -3.24 25.04 -10.37
CA GLY A 331 -3.04 26.28 -11.13
C GLY A 331 -1.69 26.93 -10.85
N GLU A 332 -1.44 28.08 -11.50
CA GLU A 332 -0.17 28.83 -11.37
C GLU A 332 1.10 27.98 -11.66
N GLY A 333 0.97 27.01 -12.57
CA GLY A 333 2.03 26.06 -12.93
C GLY A 333 2.17 24.86 -12.00
N LEU A 334 1.21 24.60 -11.11
CA LEU A 334 1.12 23.36 -10.34
C LEU A 334 -0.07 22.50 -10.79
N GLN A 335 0.15 21.19 -10.78
CA GLN A 335 -0.93 20.20 -10.66
C GLN A 335 -0.93 19.58 -9.27
N CYS A 336 -2.09 19.09 -8.85
CA CYS A 336 -2.27 18.38 -7.61
C CYS A 336 -2.79 16.97 -7.91
N VAL A 337 -2.17 15.96 -7.33
CA VAL A 337 -2.50 14.55 -7.58
C VAL A 337 -2.83 13.87 -6.26
N ARG A 338 -3.93 13.12 -6.25
CA ARG A 338 -4.36 12.25 -5.15
C ARG A 338 -4.78 10.91 -5.75
N HIS A 339 -4.56 9.81 -5.03
CA HIS A 339 -4.85 8.49 -5.57
C HIS A 339 -5.29 7.49 -4.50
N ASP A 340 -5.97 6.45 -4.95
CA ASP A 340 -6.25 5.26 -4.17
C ASP A 340 -5.02 4.34 -4.13
N LYS A 341 -5.05 3.36 -3.22
CA LYS A 341 -3.97 2.40 -3.01
C LYS A 341 -4.55 1.02 -2.77
N THR A 342 -3.78 -0.02 -3.05
CA THR A 342 -4.24 -1.39 -2.79
C THR A 342 -4.56 -1.55 -1.30
N GLY A 343 -5.76 -2.05 -1.01
CA GLY A 343 -6.26 -2.20 0.36
C GLY A 343 -6.82 -0.91 1.00
N GLY A 344 -6.86 0.22 0.28
CA GLY A 344 -7.44 1.48 0.76
C GLY A 344 -8.09 2.30 -0.37
N GLY A 345 -9.39 2.58 -0.25
CA GLY A 345 -10.20 3.05 -1.37
C GLY A 345 -10.69 1.89 -2.24
N ASP A 346 -10.77 2.10 -3.55
CA ASP A 346 -11.38 1.15 -4.49
C ASP A 346 -10.39 0.31 -5.30
N ALA A 347 -9.09 0.53 -5.10
CA ALA A 347 -8.05 -0.24 -5.79
C ALA A 347 -7.91 -1.67 -5.23
N GLY A 348 -7.69 -2.62 -6.15
CA GLY A 348 -7.50 -4.03 -5.84
C GLY A 348 -8.79 -4.79 -5.50
N GLU A 349 -8.67 -6.11 -5.38
CA GLU A 349 -9.78 -6.96 -4.92
C GLU A 349 -10.06 -6.73 -3.43
N VAL A 350 -11.32 -6.93 -3.04
CA VAL A 350 -11.75 -6.96 -1.63
C VAL A 350 -11.81 -8.41 -1.17
N HIS A 351 -11.12 -8.72 -0.08
CA HIS A 351 -11.14 -10.06 0.50
C HIS A 351 -11.94 -10.12 1.80
N GLU A 352 -12.53 -11.28 2.08
CA GLU A 352 -13.32 -11.49 3.29
C GLU A 352 -12.49 -11.29 4.56
N GLY A 353 -13.01 -10.48 5.47
CA GLY A 353 -12.34 -10.14 6.71
C GLY A 353 -11.01 -9.40 6.52
N GLU A 354 -10.69 -8.87 5.34
CA GLU A 354 -9.50 -8.04 5.16
C GLU A 354 -9.48 -6.85 6.14
N ILE A 355 -8.28 -6.31 6.34
CA ILE A 355 -8.06 -5.10 7.12
C ILE A 355 -7.14 -4.16 6.36
N ALA A 356 -7.23 -2.85 6.62
CA ALA A 356 -6.24 -1.92 6.13
C ALA A 356 -4.89 -2.16 6.83
N VAL A 357 -3.85 -2.43 6.03
CA VAL A 357 -2.50 -2.69 6.55
C VAL A 357 -1.71 -1.38 6.60
N LEU A 358 -1.34 -0.93 7.82
CA LEU A 358 -0.52 0.27 7.96
C LEU A 358 0.93 -0.02 7.60
N TYR A 359 1.58 0.96 6.96
CA TYR A 359 3.00 0.89 6.56
C TYR A 359 3.32 -0.32 5.67
N SER A 360 2.35 -0.73 4.86
CA SER A 360 2.52 -1.85 3.94
C SER A 360 3.52 -1.49 2.85
N TYR A 361 4.35 -2.46 2.46
CA TYR A 361 5.26 -2.29 1.33
C TYR A 361 4.51 -2.18 -0.01
N GLU A 362 3.32 -2.77 -0.08
CA GLU A 362 2.41 -2.69 -1.21
C GLU A 362 1.92 -1.26 -1.44
N SER A 363 1.37 -0.59 -0.42
CA SER A 363 0.90 0.80 -0.56
C SER A 363 2.05 1.77 -0.85
N ARG A 364 3.26 1.50 -0.33
CA ARG A 364 4.48 2.23 -0.71
C ARG A 364 4.82 2.04 -2.18
N ASP A 365 4.76 0.81 -2.69
CA ASP A 365 5.10 0.53 -4.08
C ASP A 365 4.02 1.09 -5.04
N ASP A 366 2.76 1.17 -4.61
CA ASP A 366 1.68 1.87 -5.32
C ASP A 366 1.93 3.38 -5.41
N ALA A 367 2.26 4.02 -4.30
CA ALA A 367 2.61 5.44 -4.25
C ALA A 367 3.83 5.75 -5.15
N GLU A 368 4.87 4.92 -5.11
CA GLU A 368 6.02 5.01 -6.02
C GLU A 368 5.59 4.87 -7.49
N ALA A 369 4.72 3.92 -7.80
CA ALA A 369 4.24 3.71 -9.16
C ALA A 369 3.49 4.93 -9.68
N VAL A 370 2.57 5.51 -8.90
CA VAL A 370 1.84 6.73 -9.27
C VAL A 370 2.80 7.91 -9.46
N ALA A 371 3.71 8.13 -8.51
CA ALA A 371 4.69 9.21 -8.59
C ALA A 371 5.58 9.13 -9.84
N ARG A 372 5.89 7.92 -10.32
CA ARG A 372 6.64 7.69 -11.57
C ARG A 372 5.83 7.92 -12.85
N THR A 373 4.50 8.02 -12.78
CA THR A 373 3.64 8.39 -13.92
C THR A 373 3.43 9.89 -14.08
N LEU A 374 3.98 10.70 -13.18
CA LEU A 374 3.79 12.15 -13.21
C LEU A 374 4.65 12.78 -14.33
N ASP A 375 4.07 13.71 -15.08
CA ASP A 375 4.73 14.41 -16.18
C ASP A 375 5.73 15.50 -15.73
N THR A 376 5.91 15.68 -14.42
CA THR A 376 6.80 16.68 -13.82
C THR A 376 8.07 16.04 -13.29
N ASP A 377 9.18 16.78 -13.33
CA ASP A 377 10.44 16.34 -12.72
C ASP A 377 10.21 16.02 -11.23
N PRO A 378 10.62 14.84 -10.72
CA PRO A 378 10.52 14.53 -9.30
C PRO A 378 11.13 15.61 -8.41
N ALA A 379 12.24 16.22 -8.83
CA ALA A 379 12.86 17.31 -8.08
C ALA A 379 11.93 18.52 -7.93
N ASP A 380 10.91 18.66 -8.76
CA ASP A 380 9.89 19.72 -8.74
C ASP A 380 8.58 19.31 -8.07
N ASN A 381 8.57 18.14 -7.40
CA ASN A 381 7.40 17.63 -6.69
C ASN A 381 7.49 17.85 -5.18
N LEU A 382 6.32 18.08 -4.56
CA LEU A 382 6.09 18.08 -3.11
C LEU A 382 5.18 16.91 -2.76
N LEU A 383 5.65 16.01 -1.91
CA LEU A 383 4.84 14.89 -1.40
C LEU A 383 4.29 15.24 -0.03
N VAL A 384 3.01 14.96 0.21
CA VAL A 384 2.30 15.35 1.43
C VAL A 384 1.56 14.14 1.97
N GLY A 385 1.66 13.87 3.27
CA GLY A 385 0.90 12.79 3.88
C GLY A 385 0.66 12.97 5.37
N LEU A 386 -0.31 12.23 5.90
CA LEU A 386 -0.65 12.14 7.33
C LEU A 386 -0.37 10.73 7.85
N CYS A 387 0.24 10.58 9.04
CA CYS A 387 0.47 9.29 9.70
C CYS A 387 1.12 8.23 8.78
N SER A 388 0.40 7.18 8.40
CA SER A 388 0.87 6.17 7.44
C SER A 388 1.08 6.72 6.03
N GLY A 389 0.28 7.72 5.63
CA GLY A 389 0.51 8.52 4.42
C GLY A 389 1.77 9.36 4.51
N ALA A 390 2.14 9.88 5.69
CA ALA A 390 3.41 10.60 5.86
C ALA A 390 4.60 9.66 5.66
N TRP A 391 4.53 8.44 6.21
CA TRP A 391 5.56 7.42 5.96
C TRP A 391 5.66 7.05 4.48
N MET A 392 4.52 6.86 3.79
CA MET A 392 4.50 6.63 2.34
C MET A 392 5.11 7.80 1.57
N ALA A 393 4.75 9.04 1.91
CA ALA A 393 5.31 10.25 1.31
C ALA A 393 6.84 10.31 1.45
N ALA A 394 7.37 9.97 2.63
CA ALA A 394 8.81 9.92 2.87
C ALA A 394 9.51 8.82 2.06
N GLU A 395 8.96 7.60 2.04
CA GLU A 395 9.51 6.50 1.24
C GLU A 395 9.48 6.79 -0.27
N THR A 396 8.34 7.30 -0.77
CA THR A 396 8.17 7.68 -2.17
C THR A 396 9.13 8.81 -2.53
N ALA A 397 9.31 9.81 -1.65
CA ALA A 397 10.26 10.90 -1.87
C ALA A 397 11.70 10.38 -2.01
N LEU A 398 12.15 9.47 -1.15
CA LEU A 398 13.47 8.84 -1.24
C LEU A 398 13.66 8.03 -2.53
N ARG A 399 12.62 7.31 -2.96
CA ARG A 399 12.66 6.40 -4.13
C ARG A 399 12.57 7.12 -5.47
N THR A 400 11.86 8.25 -5.50
CA THR A 400 11.64 9.06 -6.69
C THR A 400 12.57 10.27 -6.77
N ARG A 401 13.23 10.62 -5.67
CA ARG A 401 14.02 11.86 -5.49
C ARG A 401 13.14 13.11 -5.60
N ALA A 402 12.08 13.13 -4.81
CA ALA A 402 11.19 14.28 -4.74
C ALA A 402 11.92 15.53 -4.22
N GLY A 403 11.52 16.72 -4.67
CA GLY A 403 12.12 17.97 -4.20
C GLY A 403 11.84 18.31 -2.74
N ALA A 404 10.66 17.94 -2.25
CA ALA A 404 10.24 18.22 -0.88
C ALA A 404 9.22 17.20 -0.37
N VAL A 405 9.14 17.10 0.95
CA VAL A 405 8.13 16.31 1.66
C VAL A 405 7.56 17.07 2.85
N LEU A 406 6.24 16.99 3.03
CA LEU A 406 5.49 17.52 4.17
C LEU A 406 4.82 16.37 4.93
N LEU A 407 5.28 16.14 6.16
CA LEU A 407 4.92 14.99 6.98
C LEU A 407 4.06 15.43 8.16
N PHE A 408 2.76 15.14 8.12
CA PHE A 408 1.85 15.36 9.24
C PHE A 408 1.80 14.13 10.15
N GLY A 409 1.88 14.33 11.48
CA GLY A 409 1.59 13.27 12.47
C GLY A 409 2.43 12.01 12.29
N MET A 410 3.73 12.14 12.04
CA MET A 410 4.60 10.99 11.75
C MET A 410 4.88 10.16 13.02
N LEU A 411 4.28 8.98 13.14
CA LEU A 411 4.48 8.06 14.28
C LEU A 411 5.50 6.95 14.02
N GLN A 412 5.60 6.47 12.77
CA GLN A 412 6.55 5.43 12.38
C GLN A 412 7.76 6.02 11.67
N TRP A 413 8.90 6.05 12.35
CA TRP A 413 10.15 6.61 11.84
C TRP A 413 11.07 5.55 11.23
N ALA A 414 10.95 4.29 11.66
CA ALA A 414 11.75 3.22 11.10
C ALA A 414 11.23 2.80 9.72
N ARG A 415 12.16 2.66 8.78
CA ARG A 415 11.88 2.25 7.40
C ARG A 415 11.77 0.73 7.23
N VAL A 416 12.58 -0.02 7.98
CA VAL A 416 12.63 -1.48 7.95
C VAL A 416 11.86 -2.02 9.15
N ARG A 417 10.53 -2.02 9.09
CA ARG A 417 9.70 -2.61 10.14
C ARG A 417 8.59 -3.46 9.54
N GLU A 418 8.16 -4.47 10.28
CA GLU A 418 7.00 -5.28 9.93
C GLU A 418 5.76 -4.38 9.79
N PRO A 419 4.96 -4.55 8.73
CA PRO A 419 3.67 -3.88 8.59
C PRO A 419 2.75 -4.16 9.78
N VAL A 420 1.83 -3.24 10.08
CA VAL A 420 0.79 -3.51 11.08
C VAL A 420 -0.34 -4.27 10.38
N ASP A 421 -0.19 -5.59 10.37
CA ASP A 421 -1.15 -6.54 9.82
C ASP A 421 -1.83 -7.37 10.93
N LYS A 422 -2.68 -8.32 10.55
CA LYS A 422 -3.34 -9.21 11.52
C LYS A 422 -2.36 -10.02 12.36
N ALA A 423 -1.23 -10.45 11.79
CA ALA A 423 -0.25 -11.24 12.52
C ALA A 423 0.45 -10.37 13.58
N PHE A 424 0.77 -9.12 13.24
CA PHE A 424 1.29 -8.12 14.17
C PHE A 424 0.29 -7.87 15.31
N LEU A 425 -0.98 -7.65 15.00
CA LEU A 425 -2.02 -7.37 16.00
C LEU A 425 -2.23 -8.55 16.94
N ALA A 426 -2.34 -9.76 16.40
CA ALA A 426 -2.43 -10.99 17.19
C ALA A 426 -1.19 -11.20 18.08
N ALA A 427 0.00 -10.90 17.58
CA ALA A 427 1.24 -10.97 18.36
C ALA A 427 1.30 -9.93 19.50
N HIS A 428 0.50 -8.86 19.43
CA HIS A 428 0.36 -7.83 20.46
C HIS A 428 -0.94 -7.99 21.27
N GLY A 429 -1.55 -9.18 21.26
CA GLY A 429 -2.66 -9.54 22.14
C GLY A 429 -4.03 -9.01 21.72
N TYR A 430 -4.17 -8.46 20.51
CA TYR A 430 -5.48 -8.09 19.98
C TYR A 430 -6.25 -9.34 19.56
N ASP A 431 -7.50 -9.44 19.99
CA ASP A 431 -8.46 -10.36 19.38
C ASP A 431 -8.78 -9.84 17.98
N LEU A 432 -8.53 -10.65 16.94
CA LEU A 432 -8.72 -10.23 15.55
C LEU A 432 -10.19 -10.17 15.11
N ASN A 433 -11.13 -10.65 15.93
CA ASN A 433 -12.55 -10.56 15.65
C ASN A 433 -13.16 -9.32 16.29
N THR A 434 -12.73 -8.95 17.50
CA THR A 434 -13.27 -7.79 18.23
C THR A 434 -12.35 -6.57 18.19
N MET A 435 -11.09 -6.75 17.80
CA MET A 435 -10.01 -5.76 17.85
C MET A 435 -9.80 -5.16 19.24
N THR A 436 -10.15 -5.92 20.27
CA THR A 436 -9.97 -5.56 21.68
C THR A 436 -8.79 -6.28 22.27
N ILE A 437 -8.19 -5.69 23.28
CA ILE A 437 -7.23 -6.38 24.14
C ILE A 437 -8.05 -7.04 25.26
N PRO A 438 -8.05 -8.38 25.40
CA PRO A 438 -8.77 -9.05 26.48
C PRO A 438 -8.34 -8.49 27.86
N GLU A 439 -9.30 -8.23 28.75
CA GLU A 439 -9.02 -7.68 30.08
C GLU A 439 -8.07 -8.60 30.88
N VAL A 440 -6.91 -8.02 31.23
CA VAL A 440 -5.91 -8.37 32.25
C VAL A 440 -5.73 -9.86 32.58
N THR A 441 -4.63 -10.43 32.08
CA THR A 441 -3.94 -11.55 32.73
C THR A 441 -2.50 -11.15 33.10
N SER A 442 -1.85 -11.96 33.95
CA SER A 442 -0.57 -11.73 34.64
C SER A 442 0.68 -11.45 33.77
N GLU A 443 0.49 -11.22 32.47
CA GLU A 443 1.53 -10.90 31.49
C GLU A 443 1.95 -9.40 31.51
N HIS A 444 1.06 -8.51 32.00
CA HIS A 444 1.32 -7.07 32.13
C HIS A 444 2.55 -6.74 33.00
N GLN A 445 2.80 -7.52 34.07
CA GLN A 445 3.97 -7.29 34.94
C GLN A 445 5.32 -7.58 34.24
N ARG A 446 5.34 -8.46 33.23
CA ARG A 446 6.55 -8.73 32.42
C ARG A 446 6.75 -7.68 31.33
N GLU A 447 5.66 -7.11 30.81
CA GLU A 447 5.71 -5.98 29.89
C GLU A 447 6.13 -4.68 30.59
N ASP A 448 5.68 -4.43 31.82
CA ASP A 448 6.12 -3.29 32.64
C ASP A 448 7.63 -3.35 32.94
N PHE A 449 8.16 -4.53 33.26
CA PHE A 449 9.60 -4.71 33.46
C PHE A 449 10.39 -4.53 32.15
N ARG A 450 9.91 -5.07 31.02
CA ARG A 450 10.54 -4.87 29.71
C ARG A 450 10.44 -3.43 29.22
N SER A 451 9.33 -2.75 29.48
CA SER A 451 9.08 -1.34 29.23
C SER A 451 10.06 -0.48 30.03
N MET A 452 10.22 -0.78 31.32
CA MET A 452 11.18 -0.12 32.21
C MET A 452 12.64 -0.35 31.75
N VAL A 453 13.02 -1.58 31.39
CA VAL A 453 14.36 -1.89 30.87
C VAL A 453 14.60 -1.23 29.50
N LYS A 454 13.61 -1.21 28.61
CA LYS A 454 13.69 -0.49 27.32
C LYS A 454 13.81 1.03 27.53
N SER A 455 13.11 1.58 28.51
CA SER A 455 13.15 3.00 28.89
C SER A 455 14.54 3.38 29.42
N LEU A 456 15.11 2.56 30.32
CA LEU A 456 16.47 2.74 30.82
C LEU A 456 17.52 2.61 29.71
N LEU A 457 17.44 1.57 28.88
CA LEU A 457 18.36 1.41 27.76
C LEU A 457 18.29 2.60 26.80
N ARG A 458 17.10 3.12 26.50
CA ARG A 458 16.91 4.28 25.62
C ARG A 458 17.67 5.51 26.11
N ASP A 459 17.64 5.79 27.42
CA ASP A 459 18.18 7.04 27.96
C ASP A 459 19.70 6.98 28.22
N PHE A 460 20.26 5.78 28.45
CA PHE A 460 21.69 5.58 28.65
C PHE A 460 22.48 5.24 27.37
N PHE A 461 21.84 4.77 26.30
CA PHE A 461 22.55 4.41 25.07
C PHE A 461 23.00 5.64 24.28
N PRO A 462 24.23 5.69 23.74
CA PRO A 462 24.67 6.81 22.90
C PRO A 462 23.76 6.99 21.67
N ILE A 463 23.35 8.22 21.38
CA ILE A 463 22.39 8.52 20.30
C ILE A 463 22.82 7.95 18.94
N ARG A 464 24.12 7.94 18.62
CA ARG A 464 24.62 7.38 17.36
C ARG A 464 24.37 5.87 17.24
N MET A 465 24.54 5.14 18.34
CA MET A 465 24.26 3.71 18.36
C MET A 465 22.75 3.47 18.36
N TRP A 466 21.98 4.34 19.01
CA TRP A 466 20.51 4.28 19.02
C TRP A 466 19.91 4.52 17.62
N GLU A 467 20.46 5.48 16.87
CA GLU A 467 20.16 5.74 15.45
C GLU A 467 20.51 4.55 14.55
N GLU A 468 21.63 3.88 14.80
CA GLU A 468 22.01 2.68 14.05
C GLU A 468 21.02 1.52 14.28
N LEU A 469 20.52 1.36 15.50
CA LEU A 469 19.41 0.43 15.78
C LEU A 469 18.12 0.86 15.06
N GLY A 470 17.89 2.17 14.90
CA GLY A 470 16.76 2.71 14.15
C GLY A 470 16.80 2.35 12.67
N ARG A 471 17.97 2.43 12.03
CA ARG A 471 18.18 1.99 10.64
C ARG A 471 17.83 0.51 10.43
N ARG A 472 18.08 -0.30 11.46
CA ARG A 472 17.79 -1.74 11.47
C ARG A 472 16.35 -2.08 11.86
N GLY A 473 15.49 -1.08 12.07
CA GLY A 473 14.08 -1.31 12.44
C GLY A 473 13.79 -1.50 13.91
N ILE A 474 14.82 -1.49 14.77
CA ILE A 474 14.70 -1.89 16.17
C ILE A 474 14.14 -0.75 17.03
N THR A 475 14.45 0.50 16.69
CA THR A 475 13.99 1.71 17.40
C THR A 475 13.20 2.63 16.46
N GLN A 476 12.37 3.51 17.01
CA GLN A 476 11.59 4.51 16.24
C GLN A 476 12.24 5.90 16.30
N VAL A 477 13.57 5.96 16.40
CA VAL A 477 14.27 7.24 16.46
C VAL A 477 14.16 7.98 15.10
N PRO A 478 13.76 9.26 15.08
CA PRO A 478 13.56 10.03 13.83
C PRO A 478 14.82 10.29 13.00
N GLY A 479 15.97 10.38 13.67
CA GLY A 479 17.24 10.84 13.09
C GLY A 479 17.66 10.17 11.77
N PRO A 480 17.63 8.83 11.64
CA PRO A 480 18.03 8.15 10.42
C PRO A 480 17.20 8.54 9.20
N LEU A 481 15.86 8.55 9.32
CA LEU A 481 14.98 8.92 8.21
C LEU A 481 15.21 10.37 7.79
N LEU A 482 15.27 11.30 8.75
CA LEU A 482 15.51 12.72 8.46
C LEU A 482 16.88 12.96 7.82
N HIS A 483 17.88 12.16 8.20
CA HIS A 483 19.21 12.20 7.61
C HIS A 483 19.21 11.70 6.17
N GLU A 484 18.53 10.57 5.91
CA GLU A 484 18.45 9.98 4.57
C GLU A 484 17.68 10.88 3.59
N LEU A 485 16.62 11.55 4.06
CA LEU A 485 15.91 12.57 3.27
C LEU A 485 16.83 13.73 2.90
N ASP A 486 17.64 14.22 3.85
CA ASP A 486 18.60 15.30 3.62
C ASP A 486 19.73 14.88 2.66
N GLU A 487 20.27 13.67 2.81
CA GLU A 487 21.27 13.11 1.88
C GLU A 487 20.72 12.94 0.47
N ALA A 488 19.42 12.64 0.35
CA ALA A 488 18.71 12.58 -0.93
C ALA A 488 18.31 13.96 -1.47
N ALA A 489 18.72 15.06 -0.81
CA ALA A 489 18.36 16.44 -1.12
C ALA A 489 16.84 16.72 -1.11
N VAL A 490 16.08 15.96 -0.32
CA VAL A 490 14.65 16.15 -0.11
C VAL A 490 14.44 17.15 1.01
N ARG A 491 13.89 18.33 0.70
CA ARG A 491 13.53 19.30 1.73
C ARG A 491 12.42 18.74 2.61
N THR A 492 12.67 18.62 3.90
CA THR A 492 11.74 17.96 4.83
C THR A 492 11.08 18.97 5.77
N THR A 493 9.76 19.00 5.79
CA THR A 493 8.95 19.69 6.80
C THR A 493 8.12 18.66 7.56
N VAL A 494 8.28 18.60 8.88
CA VAL A 494 7.49 17.77 9.79
C VAL A 494 6.56 18.67 10.60
N VAL A 495 5.29 18.32 10.62
CA VAL A 495 4.24 19.00 11.38
C VAL A 495 3.57 17.99 12.30
N MET A 496 3.53 18.29 13.59
CA MET A 496 3.06 17.39 14.64
C MET A 496 1.94 18.04 15.42
N THR A 497 0.98 17.27 15.91
CA THR A 497 0.12 17.71 17.01
C THR A 497 0.86 17.59 18.35
N PRO A 498 0.37 18.17 19.45
CA PRO A 498 0.98 18.02 20.77
C PRO A 498 1.29 16.55 21.14
N ASP A 499 0.38 15.62 20.88
CA ASP A 499 0.57 14.19 21.19
C ASP A 499 1.63 13.56 20.28
N ASP A 500 1.66 13.93 18.99
CA ASP A 500 2.70 13.47 18.07
C ASP A 500 4.09 13.99 18.47
N LEU A 501 4.15 15.23 18.97
CA LEU A 501 5.39 15.82 19.47
C LEU A 501 5.87 15.09 20.72
N GLU A 502 4.98 14.72 21.63
CA GLU A 502 5.34 13.89 22.79
C GLU A 502 5.94 12.55 22.34
N HIS A 503 5.28 11.85 21.41
CA HIS A 503 5.79 10.61 20.83
C HIS A 503 7.17 10.79 20.17
N TYR A 504 7.36 11.87 19.41
CA TYR A 504 8.64 12.24 18.80
C TYR A 504 9.74 12.46 19.86
N CYS A 505 9.42 13.15 20.96
CA CYS A 505 10.34 13.41 22.06
C CYS A 505 10.69 12.13 22.82
N VAL A 506 9.71 11.27 23.10
CA VAL A 506 9.91 9.93 23.70
C VAL A 506 10.85 9.08 22.87
N HIS A 507 10.85 9.24 21.54
CA HIS A 507 11.78 8.57 20.64
C HIS A 507 13.11 9.32 20.39
N ARG A 508 13.48 10.26 21.28
CA ARG A 508 14.73 11.04 21.24
C ARG A 508 14.87 11.89 19.97
N GLY A 509 13.75 12.37 19.44
CA GLY A 509 13.72 13.26 18.28
C GLY A 509 14.53 14.54 18.48
N ASP A 510 14.44 15.20 19.65
CA ASP A 510 15.18 16.44 19.94
C ASP A 510 16.71 16.29 19.91
N GLU A 511 17.21 15.13 20.35
CA GLU A 511 18.64 14.84 20.33
C GLU A 511 19.12 14.58 18.90
N SER A 512 18.33 13.81 18.13
CA SER A 512 18.56 13.56 16.71
C SER A 512 18.58 14.87 15.91
N LEU A 513 17.59 15.75 16.15
CA LEU A 513 17.46 17.03 15.48
C LEU A 513 18.63 17.97 15.81
N ARG A 514 19.05 18.07 17.08
CA ARG A 514 20.24 18.85 17.45
C ARG A 514 21.50 18.35 16.73
N ARG A 515 21.66 17.03 16.59
CA ARG A 515 22.79 16.44 15.87
C ARG A 515 22.73 16.73 14.36
N LEU A 516 21.56 16.61 13.75
CA LEU A 516 21.36 16.91 12.33
C LEU A 516 21.61 18.39 12.02
N ARG A 517 21.11 19.31 12.86
CA ARG A 517 21.37 20.74 12.71
C ARG A 517 22.87 21.09 12.78
N ARG A 518 23.63 20.42 13.66
CA ARG A 518 25.10 20.58 13.70
C ARG A 518 25.81 20.10 12.43
N ARG A 519 25.15 19.24 11.64
CA ARG A 519 25.63 18.73 10.34
C ARG A 519 25.10 19.54 9.15
N GLY A 520 24.40 20.64 9.40
CA GLY A 520 23.88 21.52 8.36
C GLY A 520 22.48 21.18 7.86
N TRP A 521 21.74 20.28 8.52
CA TRP A 521 20.35 19.97 8.16
C TRP A 521 19.46 21.21 8.22
N THR A 522 18.71 21.47 7.14
CA THR A 522 17.94 22.71 6.95
C THR A 522 16.41 22.52 6.97
N GLY A 523 15.94 21.31 7.24
CA GLY A 523 14.50 21.03 7.33
C GLY A 523 13.82 21.72 8.52
N THR A 524 12.49 21.59 8.57
CA THR A 524 11.64 22.17 9.62
C THR A 524 10.93 21.07 10.39
N VAL A 525 10.92 21.16 11.72
CA VAL A 525 10.09 20.33 12.61
C VAL A 525 9.31 21.31 13.49
N ARG A 526 7.98 21.26 13.44
CA ARG A 526 7.10 22.16 14.20
C ARG A 526 5.88 21.42 14.75
N SER A 527 5.36 21.92 15.85
CA SER A 527 4.04 21.52 16.37
C SER A 527 2.98 22.52 15.92
N ILE A 528 1.77 22.05 15.68
CA ILE A 528 0.58 22.92 15.65
C ILE A 528 0.24 23.36 17.08
N ASP A 529 -0.30 24.56 17.20
CA ASP A 529 -0.63 25.21 18.46
C ASP A 529 -2.10 24.97 18.80
N VAL A 530 -2.40 23.79 19.32
CA VAL A 530 -3.76 23.39 19.72
C VAL A 530 -3.76 22.84 21.15
N PRO A 531 -4.85 23.02 21.91
CA PRO A 531 -4.88 22.69 23.33
C PRO A 531 -4.87 21.18 23.64
N ARG A 532 -5.18 20.32 22.66
CA ARG A 532 -5.14 18.86 22.78
C ARG A 532 -4.55 18.25 21.51
N GLY A 533 -3.88 17.10 21.63
CA GLY A 533 -3.48 16.34 20.46
C GLY A 533 -4.66 15.79 19.70
N ASP A 534 -4.49 15.78 18.39
CA ASP A 534 -5.49 15.39 17.40
C ASP A 534 -4.77 14.81 16.20
N HIS A 535 -4.18 13.63 16.43
CA HIS A 535 -3.35 12.93 15.45
C HIS A 535 -4.03 12.80 14.07
N ASN A 536 -5.35 12.59 14.05
CA ASN A 536 -6.11 12.39 12.81
C ASN A 536 -6.69 13.69 12.21
N LEU A 537 -6.41 14.86 12.83
CA LEU A 537 -6.93 16.16 12.41
C LEU A 537 -8.48 16.19 12.36
N TYR A 538 -9.16 15.64 13.36
CA TYR A 538 -10.62 15.68 13.50
C TYR A 538 -11.16 16.97 14.11
N ARG A 539 -10.34 17.78 14.76
CA ARG A 539 -10.70 19.12 15.24
C ARG A 539 -10.55 20.15 14.12
N HIS A 540 -11.47 21.10 14.07
CA HIS A 540 -11.43 22.20 13.10
C HIS A 540 -10.16 23.06 13.19
N ASP A 541 -9.74 23.43 14.41
CA ASP A 541 -8.53 24.25 14.63
C ASP A 541 -7.24 23.55 14.16
N SER A 542 -7.15 22.24 14.40
CA SER A 542 -6.02 21.41 13.96
C SER A 542 -5.95 21.32 12.44
N ARG A 543 -7.09 21.09 11.77
CA ARG A 543 -7.17 21.11 10.29
C ARG A 543 -6.79 22.47 9.71
N GLU A 544 -7.26 23.58 10.28
CA GLU A 544 -6.95 24.90 9.77
C GLU A 544 -5.45 25.22 9.89
N GLN A 545 -4.80 24.80 10.98
CA GLN A 545 -3.35 24.94 11.11
C GLN A 545 -2.58 24.03 10.15
N ALA A 546 -3.02 22.78 9.95
CA ALA A 546 -2.44 21.88 8.97
C ALA A 546 -2.58 22.45 7.54
N ARG A 547 -3.74 23.03 7.20
CA ARG A 547 -4.01 23.69 5.92
C ARG A 547 -3.08 24.89 5.70
N ARG A 548 -2.87 25.74 6.71
CA ARG A 548 -1.90 26.86 6.65
C ARG A 548 -0.46 26.35 6.47
N ALA A 549 -0.10 25.28 7.17
CA ALA A 549 1.21 24.66 7.03
C ALA A 549 1.46 24.15 5.61
N LEU A 550 0.46 23.49 5.01
CA LEU A 550 0.48 23.04 3.62
C LEU A 550 0.57 24.21 2.64
N ALA A 551 -0.29 25.21 2.78
CA ALA A 551 -0.29 26.39 1.91
C ALA A 551 1.08 27.10 1.89
N SER A 552 1.76 27.17 3.04
CA SER A 552 3.12 27.71 3.13
C SER A 552 4.14 26.91 2.31
N GLU A 553 4.08 25.57 2.36
CA GLU A 553 5.00 24.71 1.59
C GLU A 553 4.70 24.75 0.09
N VAL A 554 3.42 24.78 -0.29
CA VAL A 554 3.01 24.97 -1.69
C VAL A 554 3.51 26.32 -2.22
N ALA A 555 3.38 27.39 -1.45
CA ALA A 555 3.93 28.70 -1.84
C ALA A 555 5.46 28.68 -1.96
N ALA A 556 6.16 27.92 -1.10
CA ALA A 556 7.60 27.73 -1.21
C ALA A 556 7.99 26.93 -2.46
N LEU A 557 7.19 25.94 -2.84
CA LEU A 557 7.36 25.20 -4.10
C LEU A 557 7.19 26.14 -5.31
N ARG A 558 6.12 26.94 -5.36
CA ARG A 558 5.89 27.90 -6.47
C ARG A 558 7.08 28.85 -6.67
N ARG A 559 7.58 29.46 -5.60
CA ARG A 559 8.77 30.33 -5.65
C ARG A 559 10.00 29.60 -6.20
N ARG A 560 10.17 28.32 -5.89
CA ARG A 560 11.28 27.52 -6.42
C ARG A 560 11.13 27.25 -7.92
N LEU A 561 9.90 27.04 -8.38
CA LEU A 561 9.60 26.79 -9.78
C LEU A 561 9.79 28.01 -10.68
N GLU A 562 9.74 29.22 -10.14
CA GLU A 562 10.04 30.48 -10.83
C GLU A 562 11.54 30.64 -11.18
N VAL A 563 12.43 29.97 -10.45
CA VAL A 563 13.88 30.00 -10.74
C VAL A 563 14.17 29.07 -11.92
N PRO A 564 14.85 29.54 -12.99
CA PRO A 564 15.20 28.69 -14.14
C PRO A 564 16.05 27.49 -13.73
N ALA A 565 15.75 26.31 -14.27
CA ALA A 565 16.39 25.04 -13.90
C ALA A 565 17.93 25.08 -13.88
N GLY A 566 18.56 25.78 -14.83
CA GLY A 566 20.03 25.91 -14.91
C GLY A 566 20.69 26.81 -13.84
N ARG A 567 19.91 27.52 -13.01
CA ARG A 567 20.39 28.27 -11.84
C ARG A 567 20.00 27.63 -10.51
N ARG A 568 19.24 26.54 -10.55
CA ARG A 568 18.96 25.74 -9.35
C ARG A 568 20.23 24.99 -9.01
N THR A 569 20.68 25.05 -7.75
CA THR A 569 21.75 24.18 -7.27
C THR A 569 21.32 22.74 -7.58
N PRO A 570 22.10 21.96 -8.34
CA PRO A 570 21.68 20.61 -8.70
C PRO A 570 21.50 19.82 -7.40
N ALA A 571 20.28 19.28 -7.21
CA ALA A 571 20.17 18.06 -6.43
C ALA A 571 21.07 17.03 -7.15
N VAL A 572 21.91 16.36 -6.36
CA VAL A 572 22.89 15.35 -6.78
C VAL A 572 22.40 14.57 -8.01
N PRO A 573 23.24 14.36 -9.05
CA PRO A 573 22.80 13.67 -10.25
C PRO A 573 22.13 12.33 -9.90
N ALA A 574 21.01 12.05 -10.56
CA ALA A 574 20.25 10.83 -10.37
C ALA A 574 21.16 9.62 -10.59
N PHE A 575 21.55 8.93 -9.52
CA PHE A 575 22.12 7.60 -9.66
C PHE A 575 21.06 6.69 -10.32
N PRO A 576 21.44 5.85 -11.29
CA PRO A 576 20.52 4.87 -11.88
C PRO A 576 19.92 3.98 -10.77
N PRO A 577 18.69 3.45 -10.95
CA PRO A 577 18.09 2.58 -9.95
C PRO A 577 19.02 1.39 -9.68
N ALA A 578 19.29 1.13 -8.41
CA ALA A 578 20.14 0.02 -7.99
C ALA A 578 19.61 -1.32 -8.56
N PRO A 579 20.43 -2.12 -9.25
CA PRO A 579 20.03 -3.41 -9.81
C PRO A 579 19.49 -4.36 -8.74
N ARG A 580 18.49 -5.16 -9.10
CA ARG A 580 17.85 -6.15 -8.22
C ARG A 580 18.59 -7.47 -8.31
N ALA A 581 19.27 -7.84 -7.22
CA ALA A 581 20.09 -9.05 -7.15
C ALA A 581 19.44 -10.12 -6.28
N LEU A 582 19.27 -11.32 -6.84
CA LEU A 582 18.84 -12.50 -6.10
C LEU A 582 20.06 -13.36 -5.72
N PHE A 583 20.29 -13.52 -4.43
CA PHE A 583 21.35 -14.35 -3.89
C PHE A 583 20.77 -15.69 -3.40
N VAL A 584 21.23 -16.79 -4.01
CA VAL A 584 20.76 -18.14 -3.67
C VAL A 584 21.85 -18.88 -2.91
N SER A 585 21.69 -18.99 -1.59
CA SER A 585 22.63 -19.72 -0.71
C SER A 585 22.14 -21.15 -0.42
N PRO A 586 23.03 -22.14 -0.41
CA PRO A 586 22.70 -23.47 0.07
C PRO A 586 22.57 -23.51 1.61
N PRO A 587 21.86 -24.50 2.17
CA PRO A 587 21.52 -24.56 3.61
C PRO A 587 22.73 -24.64 4.55
N ASP A 588 23.85 -25.15 4.06
CA ASP A 588 25.10 -25.31 4.81
C ASP A 588 25.93 -24.02 4.89
N VAL A 589 25.68 -23.05 4.01
CA VAL A 589 26.35 -21.74 4.01
C VAL A 589 25.51 -20.70 4.73
N SER A 590 24.17 -20.80 4.65
CA SER A 590 23.26 -19.88 5.33
C SER A 590 23.28 -19.99 6.85
N ALA A 591 23.61 -21.16 7.37
CA ALA A 591 23.58 -21.48 8.80
C ALA A 591 24.91 -21.18 9.54
N THR A 592 25.97 -20.76 8.84
CA THR A 592 27.26 -20.44 9.48
C THR A 592 27.32 -18.97 9.89
N ALA A 593 28.10 -18.67 10.94
CA ALA A 593 28.33 -17.30 11.41
C ALA A 593 28.96 -16.41 10.33
N ASP A 594 29.83 -16.98 9.47
CA ASP A 594 30.42 -16.27 8.33
C ASP A 594 29.38 -15.99 7.23
N GLY A 595 28.44 -16.91 6.99
CA GLY A 595 27.33 -16.69 6.05
C GLY A 595 26.37 -15.59 6.49
N ALA A 596 26.10 -15.48 7.80
CA ALA A 596 25.28 -14.41 8.37
C ALA A 596 25.96 -13.03 8.22
N ARG A 597 27.26 -12.92 8.50
CA ARG A 597 28.04 -11.68 8.34
C ARG A 597 28.16 -11.23 6.88
N TRP A 598 28.33 -12.19 5.96
CA TRP A 598 28.37 -11.89 4.53
C TRP A 598 27.02 -11.40 4.00
N ARG A 599 25.91 -12.00 4.45
CA ARG A 599 24.55 -11.53 4.14
C ARG A 599 24.32 -10.12 4.68
N GLU A 600 24.76 -9.85 5.91
CA GLU A 600 24.70 -8.52 6.51
C GLU A 600 25.48 -7.50 5.65
N ALA A 601 26.71 -7.80 5.25
CA ALA A 601 27.53 -6.90 4.45
C ALA A 601 26.93 -6.57 3.06
N ILE A 602 26.31 -7.54 2.38
CA ILE A 602 25.65 -7.30 1.08
C ILE A 602 24.30 -6.59 1.24
N ALA A 603 23.55 -6.89 2.29
CA ALA A 603 22.29 -6.19 2.58
C ALA A 603 22.49 -4.69 2.88
N HIS A 604 23.69 -4.30 3.32
CA HIS A 604 24.05 -2.90 3.58
C HIS A 604 24.71 -2.19 2.38
N CYS A 605 24.84 -2.85 1.22
CA CYS A 605 25.34 -2.19 0.02
C CYS A 605 24.21 -1.41 -0.67
N GLY A 606 24.29 -0.08 -0.67
CA GLY A 606 23.29 0.82 -1.25
C GLY A 606 23.16 0.75 -2.78
N ASP A 607 24.16 0.16 -3.45
CA ASP A 607 24.23 0.09 -4.92
C ASP A 607 23.47 -1.09 -5.52
N ILE A 608 22.94 -2.02 -4.70
CA ILE A 608 22.23 -3.22 -5.17
C ILE A 608 21.05 -3.55 -4.24
N ARG A 609 19.87 -3.80 -4.79
CA ARG A 609 18.73 -4.33 -4.02
C ARG A 609 18.88 -5.84 -3.88
N ALA A 610 19.43 -6.31 -2.76
CA ALA A 610 19.71 -7.73 -2.51
C ALA A 610 18.51 -8.48 -1.89
N GLU A 611 18.08 -9.56 -2.53
CA GLU A 611 17.12 -10.54 -2.01
C GLU A 611 17.85 -11.86 -1.74
N PHE A 612 17.59 -12.51 -0.60
CA PHE A 612 18.20 -13.80 -0.27
C PHE A 612 17.17 -14.92 -0.27
N LEU A 613 17.37 -15.92 -1.14
CA LEU A 613 16.53 -17.12 -1.15
C LEU A 613 17.15 -18.21 -0.26
N ASP A 614 16.60 -18.42 0.94
CA ASP A 614 17.04 -19.50 1.81
C ASP A 614 16.39 -20.83 1.45
N THR A 615 17.24 -21.74 0.97
CA THR A 615 16.81 -23.07 0.50
C THR A 615 16.71 -24.10 1.62
N GLY A 616 17.06 -23.74 2.86
CA GLY A 616 17.10 -24.64 4.02
C GLY A 616 15.77 -24.88 4.75
N ARG A 617 14.79 -23.96 4.66
CA ARG A 617 13.49 -24.13 5.31
C ARG A 617 12.55 -25.00 4.47
N LEU A 618 12.40 -26.26 4.86
CA LEU A 618 11.40 -27.18 4.32
C LEU A 618 10.00 -26.72 4.73
N GLY A 619 9.07 -26.62 3.78
CA GLY A 619 7.64 -26.45 4.10
C GLY A 619 7.04 -27.73 4.66
N ALA A 620 5.78 -27.71 5.13
CA ALA A 620 5.12 -28.83 5.80
C ALA A 620 5.30 -30.19 5.08
N LEU A 621 5.06 -30.22 3.76
CA LEU A 621 5.25 -31.42 2.92
C LEU A 621 6.72 -31.87 2.82
N GLY A 622 7.65 -30.92 2.77
CA GLY A 622 9.09 -31.21 2.75
C GLY A 622 9.58 -31.75 4.08
N THR A 623 9.03 -31.27 5.20
CA THR A 623 9.30 -31.75 6.56
C THR A 623 8.78 -33.17 6.76
N LEU A 624 7.58 -33.47 6.27
CA LEU A 624 7.01 -34.82 6.21
C LEU A 624 7.88 -35.79 5.40
N ALA A 625 8.36 -35.36 4.23
CA ALA A 625 9.21 -36.18 3.34
C ALA A 625 10.61 -36.51 3.91
N VAL A 626 11.03 -35.84 4.99
CA VAL A 626 12.32 -36.07 5.66
C VAL A 626 12.18 -36.59 7.09
N MET A 627 10.96 -36.98 7.50
CA MET A 627 10.76 -37.65 8.79
C MET A 627 11.43 -39.03 8.81
N PRO A 628 11.99 -39.44 9.96
CA PRO A 628 12.58 -40.77 10.11
C PRO A 628 11.52 -41.84 9.84
N ILE A 629 11.87 -42.85 9.04
CA ILE A 629 10.97 -43.98 8.77
C ILE A 629 11.28 -45.05 9.82
N PRO A 630 10.37 -45.32 10.77
CA PRO A 630 10.69 -46.07 11.99
C PRO A 630 11.38 -47.42 11.73
N VAL A 631 10.92 -48.16 10.72
CA VAL A 631 11.48 -49.47 10.33
C VAL A 631 12.92 -49.38 9.81
N LEU A 632 13.25 -48.32 9.06
CA LEU A 632 14.60 -48.12 8.52
C LEU A 632 15.56 -47.57 9.58
N THR A 633 15.05 -46.77 10.51
CA THR A 633 15.80 -46.29 11.67
C THR A 633 16.15 -47.45 12.61
N MET A 634 15.22 -48.41 12.80
CA MET A 634 15.45 -49.61 13.61
C MET A 634 16.54 -50.53 13.04
N LEU A 635 16.67 -50.60 11.71
CA LEU A 635 17.66 -51.42 10.99
C LEU A 635 19.02 -50.71 10.78
N GLY A 636 19.22 -49.51 11.33
CA GLY A 636 20.44 -48.72 11.11
C GLY A 636 20.66 -48.27 9.65
N ALA A 637 19.63 -48.39 8.81
CA ALA A 637 19.68 -48.16 7.36
C ALA A 637 18.99 -46.84 6.95
N ASP A 638 18.70 -45.95 7.91
CA ASP A 638 17.99 -44.70 7.62
C ASP A 638 18.92 -43.67 6.97
N ALA A 639 18.84 -43.57 5.64
CA ALA A 639 19.58 -42.61 4.83
C ALA A 639 19.00 -41.17 4.96
N LEU A 640 18.67 -40.74 6.18
CA LEU A 640 18.01 -39.48 6.50
C LEU A 640 18.79 -38.26 5.95
N SER A 641 20.11 -38.29 6.04
CA SER A 641 21.00 -37.24 5.51
C SER A 641 20.95 -37.15 3.98
N LEU A 642 20.71 -38.27 3.29
CA LEU A 642 20.56 -38.31 1.84
C LEU A 642 19.17 -37.79 1.43
N ARG A 643 18.10 -38.22 2.12
CA ARG A 643 16.73 -37.74 1.84
C ARG A 643 16.59 -36.23 2.08
N ARG A 644 17.13 -35.71 3.18
CA ARG A 644 17.18 -34.25 3.43
C ARG A 644 17.87 -33.48 2.31
N ARG A 645 18.97 -34.00 1.78
CA ARG A 645 19.70 -33.40 0.65
C ARG A 645 18.88 -33.44 -0.66
N VAL A 646 18.14 -34.52 -0.92
CA VAL A 646 17.31 -34.65 -2.12
C VAL A 646 16.08 -33.74 -2.04
N VAL A 647 15.34 -33.79 -0.94
CA VAL A 647 14.12 -32.97 -0.74
C VAL A 647 14.46 -31.49 -0.72
N GLY A 648 15.54 -31.08 -0.05
CA GLY A 648 16.01 -29.70 -0.05
C GLY A 648 16.34 -29.17 -1.46
N ARG A 649 16.95 -30.00 -2.32
CA ARG A 649 17.21 -29.63 -3.73
C ARG A 649 15.93 -29.42 -4.53
N ILE A 650 14.90 -30.25 -4.33
CA ILE A 650 13.62 -30.13 -5.05
C ILE A 650 12.88 -28.85 -4.65
N VAL A 651 12.81 -28.56 -3.35
CA VAL A 651 12.16 -27.36 -2.82
C VAL A 651 12.88 -26.09 -3.28
N ALA A 652 14.22 -26.08 -3.20
CA ALA A 652 15.06 -24.99 -3.68
C ALA A 652 14.79 -24.65 -5.15
N ARG A 653 14.71 -25.68 -6.00
CA ARG A 653 14.45 -25.52 -7.43
C ARG A 653 13.08 -24.92 -7.72
N ARG A 654 12.04 -25.40 -7.04
CA ARG A 654 10.68 -24.88 -7.21
C ARG A 654 10.59 -23.40 -6.85
N ARG A 655 11.12 -23.03 -5.68
CA ARG A 655 11.13 -21.63 -5.21
C ARG A 655 11.93 -20.72 -6.13
N LEU A 656 13.08 -21.18 -6.61
CA LEU A 656 13.88 -20.39 -7.54
C LEU A 656 13.19 -20.23 -8.90
N ALA A 657 12.55 -21.28 -9.42
CA ALA A 657 11.81 -21.21 -10.68
C ALA A 657 10.61 -20.26 -10.59
N GLU A 658 9.85 -20.33 -9.49
CA GLU A 658 8.72 -19.42 -9.20
C GLU A 658 9.20 -17.96 -9.05
N ARG A 659 10.35 -17.76 -8.39
CA ARG A 659 10.90 -16.43 -8.22
C ARG A 659 11.39 -15.84 -9.53
N LEU A 660 12.09 -16.63 -10.36
CA LEU A 660 12.58 -16.19 -11.66
C LEU A 660 11.45 -15.97 -12.67
N SER A 661 10.32 -16.69 -12.59
CA SER A 661 9.18 -16.45 -13.50
C SER A 661 8.54 -15.08 -13.36
N ARG A 662 8.83 -14.32 -12.31
CA ARG A 662 8.33 -12.94 -12.11
C ARG A 662 9.04 -11.90 -12.98
N GLY A 663 10.19 -12.24 -13.58
CA GLY A 663 10.85 -11.40 -14.59
C GLY A 663 11.49 -10.10 -14.09
N ASP A 664 11.74 -9.98 -12.79
CA ASP A 664 12.08 -8.73 -12.10
C ASP A 664 13.46 -8.78 -11.39
N ILE A 665 14.36 -9.64 -11.86
CA ILE A 665 15.72 -9.85 -11.32
C ILE A 665 16.77 -9.53 -12.39
N ASP A 666 17.69 -8.63 -12.06
CA ASP A 666 18.78 -8.18 -12.94
C ASP A 666 20.07 -9.01 -12.74
N VAL A 667 20.31 -9.49 -11.50
CA VAL A 667 21.52 -10.24 -11.12
C VAL A 667 21.14 -11.50 -10.34
N LEU A 668 21.72 -12.65 -10.69
CA LEU A 668 21.57 -13.91 -9.95
C LEU A 668 22.93 -14.40 -9.45
N HIS A 669 23.06 -14.50 -8.14
CA HIS A 669 24.24 -15.06 -7.50
C HIS A 669 24.00 -16.48 -7.03
N LEU A 670 24.79 -17.42 -7.55
CA LEU A 670 24.75 -18.83 -7.18
C LEU A 670 26.04 -19.23 -6.47
N PHE A 671 25.94 -19.44 -5.17
CA PHE A 671 27.06 -19.94 -4.35
C PHE A 671 27.58 -21.30 -4.80
N ARG A 672 26.69 -22.21 -5.22
CA ARG A 672 27.05 -23.52 -5.78
C ARG A 672 26.20 -23.86 -7.01
N PRO A 673 26.79 -24.01 -8.20
CA PRO A 673 26.03 -24.30 -9.42
C PRO A 673 25.38 -25.70 -9.45
N THR A 674 25.85 -26.65 -8.63
CA THR A 674 25.30 -28.02 -8.53
C THR A 674 23.85 -28.08 -8.04
N PHE A 675 23.32 -26.99 -7.45
CA PHE A 675 21.94 -26.91 -6.97
C PHE A 675 20.90 -26.73 -8.10
N VAL A 676 21.32 -26.21 -9.27
CA VAL A 676 20.41 -25.44 -10.15
C VAL A 676 20.45 -25.88 -11.62
N GLY A 677 21.09 -27.00 -11.95
CA GLY A 677 21.35 -27.41 -13.35
C GLY A 677 20.14 -27.56 -14.29
N SER A 678 18.89 -27.51 -13.80
CA SER A 678 17.65 -27.65 -14.58
C SER A 678 16.88 -26.34 -14.82
N VAL A 679 17.36 -25.18 -14.32
CA VAL A 679 16.65 -23.88 -14.44
C VAL A 679 17.20 -23.01 -15.59
N SER A 680 18.11 -23.56 -16.41
CA SER A 680 18.80 -22.86 -17.52
C SER A 680 17.86 -22.29 -18.58
N ARG A 681 16.68 -22.91 -18.79
CA ARG A 681 15.64 -22.40 -19.71
C ARG A 681 14.99 -21.09 -19.23
N LEU A 682 14.88 -20.88 -17.92
CA LEU A 682 14.32 -19.66 -17.34
C LEU A 682 15.37 -18.54 -17.29
N VAL A 683 16.62 -18.89 -16.98
CA VAL A 683 17.76 -17.95 -17.01
C VAL A 683 17.94 -17.34 -18.40
N GLY A 684 17.79 -18.13 -19.48
CA GLY A 684 17.92 -17.62 -20.85
C GLY A 684 16.80 -16.68 -21.31
N ARG A 685 15.72 -16.53 -20.53
CA ARG A 685 14.58 -15.63 -20.85
C ARG A 685 14.68 -14.27 -20.18
N ILE A 686 15.68 -14.05 -19.33
CA ILE A 686 15.84 -12.85 -18.50
C ILE A 686 17.24 -12.28 -18.75
N PRO A 687 17.41 -10.96 -18.92
CA PRO A 687 18.72 -10.34 -19.06
C PRO A 687 19.50 -10.39 -17.73
N LEU A 688 20.15 -11.52 -17.46
CA LEU A 688 20.70 -11.85 -16.14
C LEU A 688 22.24 -11.88 -16.11
N VAL A 689 22.82 -11.28 -15.08
CA VAL A 689 24.24 -11.46 -14.71
C VAL A 689 24.37 -12.65 -13.74
N LEU A 690 25.13 -13.68 -14.11
CA LEU A 690 25.36 -14.88 -13.29
C LEU A 690 26.71 -14.82 -12.58
N THR A 691 26.73 -15.05 -11.27
CA THR A 691 27.99 -15.10 -10.50
C THR A 691 28.18 -16.47 -9.87
N ILE A 692 29.39 -17.05 -9.99
CA ILE A 692 29.70 -18.44 -9.58
C ILE A 692 30.91 -18.43 -8.65
N ASP A 693 30.71 -18.93 -7.42
CA ASP A 693 31.74 -18.85 -6.37
C ASP A 693 32.71 -20.05 -6.28
N ARG A 694 32.22 -21.29 -6.48
CA ARG A 694 33.07 -22.50 -6.50
C ARG A 694 32.66 -23.47 -7.61
N ALA A 695 33.62 -23.87 -8.45
CA ALA A 695 33.41 -24.85 -9.52
C ALA A 695 33.57 -26.31 -9.07
N ASP A 696 34.20 -26.57 -7.92
CA ASP A 696 34.64 -27.92 -7.52
C ASP A 696 34.21 -28.30 -6.08
N ILE A 697 33.76 -29.54 -5.87
CA ILE A 697 34.27 -30.37 -4.77
C ILE A 697 34.49 -31.80 -5.29
N PRO A 698 35.71 -32.37 -5.19
CA PRO A 698 35.94 -33.81 -5.29
C PRO A 698 35.33 -34.54 -4.09
N VAL A 699 34.69 -35.69 -4.32
CA VAL A 699 34.13 -36.56 -3.28
C VAL A 699 35.23 -36.99 -2.31
N SER A 700 35.31 -36.39 -1.12
CA SER A 700 35.87 -37.04 0.08
C SER A 700 34.70 -37.54 0.92
N ILE A 701 34.40 -38.83 0.81
CA ILE A 701 33.67 -39.55 1.85
C ILE A 701 34.71 -39.85 2.93
N GLU A 702 34.75 -39.05 3.99
CA GLU A 702 35.36 -39.50 5.24
C GLU A 702 34.26 -39.74 6.27
N GLY A 703 34.05 -41.02 6.50
CA GLY A 703 33.10 -41.63 7.41
C GLY A 703 33.27 -43.15 7.31
N SER A 704 34.45 -43.65 7.67
CA SER A 704 34.67 -45.08 7.96
C SER A 704 35.70 -45.25 9.09
N PRO A 705 35.39 -46.01 10.16
CA PRO A 705 36.23 -46.17 11.35
C PRO A 705 37.37 -47.20 11.19
N SER A 706 37.99 -47.30 10.01
CA SER A 706 39.14 -48.20 9.80
C SER A 706 40.32 -47.46 9.17
N GLY A 707 41.33 -47.14 9.99
CA GLY A 707 42.53 -46.42 9.60
C GLY A 707 43.41 -47.16 8.59
N LYS A 708 43.16 -47.00 7.29
CA LYS A 708 44.13 -47.31 6.23
C LYS A 708 44.17 -46.17 5.19
N ARG A 709 45.24 -45.37 5.26
CA ARG A 709 45.64 -44.46 4.17
C ARG A 709 45.96 -45.30 2.94
N THR A 710 45.36 -44.99 1.79
CA THR A 710 45.77 -45.55 0.49
C THR A 710 46.31 -44.44 -0.42
N TRP A 711 47.47 -44.73 -1.02
CA TRP A 711 48.43 -43.79 -1.62
C TRP A 711 48.17 -43.51 -3.12
N TRP A 712 46.94 -43.71 -3.62
CA TRP A 712 46.59 -43.54 -5.03
C TRP A 712 45.24 -42.84 -5.20
N ARG A 713 45.22 -41.54 -5.50
CA ARG A 713 44.13 -40.87 -6.25
C ARG A 713 44.56 -39.46 -6.69
N ARG A 714 44.91 -39.31 -7.97
CA ARG A 714 44.83 -38.03 -8.68
C ARG A 714 43.35 -37.67 -8.81
N SER A 715 42.89 -36.60 -8.16
CA SER A 715 41.53 -36.08 -8.33
C SER A 715 41.40 -35.43 -9.72
N ARG A 716 40.69 -36.09 -10.64
CA ARG A 716 40.12 -35.37 -11.80
C ARG A 716 39.03 -34.45 -11.28
N ARG A 717 39.12 -33.13 -11.52
CA ARG A 717 38.02 -32.18 -11.29
C ARG A 717 36.88 -32.52 -12.27
N GLU A 718 35.81 -33.17 -11.79
CA GLU A 718 34.61 -33.43 -12.61
C GLU A 718 33.72 -32.18 -12.64
N VAL A 719 33.48 -31.62 -13.83
CA VAL A 719 32.59 -30.47 -14.01
C VAL A 719 31.13 -30.88 -13.77
N PRO A 720 30.35 -30.13 -12.96
CA PRO A 720 28.95 -30.45 -12.68
C PRO A 720 28.08 -30.58 -13.94
N ARG A 721 27.28 -31.66 -14.01
CA ARG A 721 26.24 -31.82 -15.05
C ARG A 721 25.29 -30.61 -15.05
N GLY A 722 25.22 -29.89 -16.17
CA GLY A 722 24.33 -28.75 -16.37
C GLY A 722 24.99 -27.36 -16.26
N LEU A 723 26.23 -27.25 -15.77
CA LEU A 723 26.93 -25.97 -15.65
C LEU A 723 27.08 -25.25 -17.00
N ARG A 724 27.40 -26.00 -18.06
CA ARG A 724 27.51 -25.47 -19.44
C ARG A 724 26.20 -24.85 -19.93
N SER A 725 25.07 -25.51 -19.69
CA SER A 725 23.76 -24.99 -20.10
C SER A 725 23.34 -23.78 -19.27
N LEU A 726 23.63 -23.76 -17.97
CA LEU A 726 23.30 -22.64 -17.11
C LEU A 726 24.13 -21.39 -17.44
N ALA A 727 25.45 -21.56 -17.56
CA ALA A 727 26.36 -20.45 -17.81
C ALA A 727 26.25 -19.92 -19.24
N GLY A 728 25.96 -20.80 -20.22
CA GLY A 728 25.70 -20.40 -21.62
C GLY A 728 24.37 -19.70 -21.85
N SER A 729 23.42 -19.79 -20.92
CA SER A 729 22.14 -19.07 -20.99
C SER A 729 22.18 -17.66 -20.39
N ALA A 730 23.22 -17.31 -19.63
CA ALA A 730 23.34 -15.98 -19.03
C ALA A 730 23.88 -14.96 -20.04
N LYS A 731 23.45 -13.69 -19.95
CA LYS A 731 24.00 -12.62 -20.81
C LYS A 731 25.45 -12.30 -20.47
N HIS A 732 25.80 -12.40 -19.19
CA HIS A 732 27.16 -12.19 -18.69
C HIS A 732 27.43 -13.08 -17.48
N VAL A 733 28.65 -13.63 -17.38
CA VAL A 733 29.07 -14.47 -16.26
C VAL A 733 30.25 -13.83 -15.54
N ILE A 734 30.20 -13.79 -14.21
CA ILE A 734 31.29 -13.30 -13.36
C ILE A 734 31.82 -14.48 -12.55
N ALA A 735 33.08 -14.81 -12.78
CA ALA A 735 33.83 -15.76 -11.97
C ALA A 735 34.44 -15.06 -10.76
N THR A 736 34.29 -15.63 -9.56
CA THR A 736 34.86 -15.05 -8.32
C THR A 736 36.34 -15.40 -8.09
N SER A 737 36.94 -16.16 -9.00
CA SER A 737 38.36 -16.48 -9.00
C SER A 737 38.87 -16.80 -10.41
N ALA A 738 40.19 -16.67 -10.61
CA ALA A 738 40.85 -17.04 -11.86
C ALA A 738 40.66 -18.54 -12.17
N GLU A 739 40.69 -19.40 -11.15
CA GLU A 739 40.45 -20.84 -11.32
C GLU A 739 39.04 -21.14 -11.85
N VAL A 740 38.02 -20.44 -11.34
CA VAL A 740 36.64 -20.59 -11.84
C VAL A 740 36.53 -20.06 -13.27
N ALA A 741 37.20 -18.96 -13.58
CA ALA A 741 37.24 -18.41 -14.93
C ALA A 741 37.89 -19.37 -15.93
N ASP A 742 38.97 -20.05 -15.53
CA ASP A 742 39.66 -21.04 -16.35
C ASP A 742 38.79 -22.28 -16.60
N VAL A 743 38.00 -22.72 -15.61
CA VAL A 743 37.02 -23.81 -15.80
C VAL A 743 35.90 -23.40 -16.76
N LEU A 744 35.40 -22.17 -16.66
CA LEU A 744 34.34 -21.64 -17.53
C LEU A 744 34.80 -21.43 -18.98
N ARG A 745 36.07 -21.03 -19.16
CA ARG A 745 36.70 -20.86 -20.48
C ARG A 745 37.25 -22.16 -21.06
N GLY A 746 37.56 -23.13 -20.19
CA GLY A 746 38.13 -24.42 -20.56
C GLY A 746 37.18 -25.30 -21.38
N PRO A 747 37.68 -26.39 -21.96
CA PRO A 747 36.96 -27.23 -22.93
C PRO A 747 35.70 -27.93 -22.39
N ALA A 748 35.49 -27.93 -21.07
CA ALA A 748 34.30 -28.51 -20.45
C ALA A 748 33.06 -27.60 -20.49
N VAL A 749 33.24 -26.27 -20.55
CA VAL A 749 32.16 -25.26 -20.55
C VAL A 749 32.21 -24.38 -21.80
N SER A 750 33.41 -23.98 -22.23
CA SER A 750 33.69 -23.28 -23.50
C SER A 750 32.98 -21.93 -23.69
N LEU A 751 32.92 -21.09 -22.65
CA LEU A 751 32.42 -19.71 -22.80
C LEU A 751 33.48 -18.79 -23.45
N PRO A 752 33.08 -17.85 -24.33
CA PRO A 752 34.01 -16.89 -24.93
C PRO A 752 34.54 -15.90 -23.89
N ALA A 753 35.78 -15.43 -24.09
CA ALA A 753 36.48 -14.61 -23.10
C ALA A 753 35.73 -13.32 -22.71
N HIS A 754 34.99 -12.71 -23.64
CA HIS A 754 34.20 -11.49 -23.39
C HIS A 754 32.95 -11.74 -22.54
N ALA A 755 32.44 -12.98 -22.48
CA ALA A 755 31.27 -13.35 -21.69
C ALA A 755 31.61 -13.74 -20.23
N VAL A 756 32.90 -13.76 -19.88
CA VAL A 756 33.39 -14.14 -18.54
C VAL A 756 34.32 -13.07 -17.97
N SER A 757 33.81 -12.28 -17.02
CA SER A 757 34.63 -11.38 -16.18
C SER A 757 35.15 -12.11 -14.95
N VAL A 758 36.31 -11.68 -14.44
CA VAL A 758 36.91 -12.25 -13.23
C VAL A 758 36.95 -11.17 -12.15
N VAL A 759 36.41 -11.48 -10.97
CA VAL A 759 36.59 -10.68 -9.76
C VAL A 759 37.64 -11.37 -8.90
N PRO A 760 38.71 -10.68 -8.47
CA PRO A 760 39.76 -11.30 -7.66
C PRO A 760 39.26 -11.80 -6.28
N GLU A 761 39.55 -13.09 -5.99
CA GLU A 761 39.51 -13.80 -4.69
C GLU A 761 38.36 -13.48 -3.69
N VAL A 762 37.08 -13.62 -4.06
CA VAL A 762 35.98 -13.59 -3.05
C VAL A 762 36.04 -14.82 -2.11
N SER A 763 36.51 -15.95 -2.63
CA SER A 763 36.36 -17.26 -1.99
C SER A 763 37.27 -17.51 -0.78
N ARG A 764 38.19 -16.59 -0.46
CA ARG A 764 39.11 -16.64 0.70
C ARG A 764 38.80 -15.59 1.77
N ALA A 765 37.78 -14.75 1.59
CA ALA A 765 37.42 -13.70 2.55
C ALA A 765 37.05 -14.25 3.93
N ALA A 766 36.52 -15.48 4.01
CA ALA A 766 36.23 -16.15 5.29
C ALA A 766 37.49 -16.49 6.11
N GLU A 767 38.65 -16.64 5.45
CA GLU A 767 39.91 -17.08 6.06
C GLU A 767 40.83 -15.91 6.47
N ARG A 768 40.48 -14.66 6.13
CA ARG A 768 41.30 -13.45 6.37
C ARG A 768 40.86 -12.64 7.59
N PRO A 769 41.71 -11.74 8.14
CA PRO A 769 41.36 -10.91 9.30
C PRO A 769 40.13 -10.01 9.05
N PRO A 770 39.31 -9.68 10.07
CA PRO A 770 38.01 -9.00 9.91
C PRO A 770 38.04 -7.66 9.15
N ALA A 771 39.10 -6.88 9.29
CA ALA A 771 39.22 -5.55 8.67
C ALA A 771 39.35 -5.62 7.13
N GLU A 772 40.07 -6.61 6.61
CA GLU A 772 40.25 -6.82 5.16
C GLU A 772 38.99 -7.39 4.48
N ARG A 773 38.04 -7.96 5.25
CA ARG A 773 36.79 -8.53 4.71
C ARG A 773 35.78 -7.47 4.24
N SER A 774 35.77 -6.30 4.88
CA SER A 774 34.84 -5.21 4.55
C SER A 774 35.18 -4.61 3.18
N GLU A 775 36.45 -4.28 2.97
CA GLU A 775 36.96 -3.73 1.72
C GLU A 775 36.76 -4.69 0.53
N HIS A 776 36.84 -5.99 0.78
CA HIS A 776 36.64 -7.01 -0.25
C HIS A 776 35.16 -7.22 -0.62
N THR A 777 34.27 -7.12 0.36
CA THR A 777 32.81 -7.22 0.14
C THR A 777 32.28 -6.00 -0.59
N GLU A 778 32.83 -4.82 -0.29
CA GLU A 778 32.55 -3.57 -0.99
C GLU A 778 32.99 -3.64 -2.46
N ARG A 779 34.22 -4.10 -2.74
CA ARG A 779 34.72 -4.31 -4.12
C ARG A 779 33.85 -5.29 -4.93
N LEU A 780 33.38 -6.37 -4.30
CA LEU A 780 32.46 -7.32 -4.93
C LEU A 780 31.16 -6.63 -5.31
N ALA A 781 30.57 -5.87 -4.40
CA ALA A 781 29.31 -5.19 -4.64
C ALA A 781 29.44 -4.09 -5.72
N THR A 782 30.51 -3.29 -5.69
CA THR A 782 30.79 -2.33 -6.78
C THR A 782 30.91 -3.03 -8.13
N THR A 783 31.58 -4.19 -8.19
CA THR A 783 31.75 -4.93 -9.46
C THR A 783 30.44 -5.55 -9.96
N LEU A 784 29.58 -5.99 -9.04
CA LEU A 784 28.25 -6.50 -9.38
C LEU A 784 27.35 -5.38 -9.91
N ALA A 785 27.38 -4.19 -9.29
CA ALA A 785 26.65 -3.01 -9.74
C ALA A 785 27.13 -2.54 -11.14
N ASP A 786 28.44 -2.53 -11.36
CA ASP A 786 29.05 -2.18 -12.65
C ASP A 786 28.65 -3.15 -13.78
N ALA A 787 28.68 -4.45 -13.50
CA ALA A 787 28.34 -5.47 -14.48
C ALA A 787 26.83 -5.48 -14.81
N ALA A 788 25.98 -5.25 -13.80
CA ALA A 788 24.55 -5.09 -14.01
C ALA A 788 24.24 -3.85 -14.86
N SER A 789 24.90 -2.71 -14.57
CA SER A 789 24.74 -1.46 -15.32
C SER A 789 25.12 -1.61 -16.81
N ARG A 790 26.19 -2.36 -17.12
CA ARG A 790 26.58 -2.65 -18.52
C ARG A 790 25.60 -3.60 -19.24
N THR A 791 25.00 -4.53 -18.51
CA THR A 791 24.03 -5.51 -19.05
C THR A 791 22.66 -4.88 -19.30
N VAL A 792 22.23 -3.95 -18.45
CA VAL A 792 21.01 -3.14 -18.61
C VAL A 792 21.20 -2.05 -19.67
N GLY A 793 22.35 -1.37 -19.70
CA GLY A 793 22.65 -0.33 -20.69
C GLY A 793 22.74 -0.82 -22.14
N SER A 794 23.14 -2.09 -22.37
CA SER A 794 23.14 -2.69 -23.71
C SER A 794 21.75 -3.08 -24.23
N ALA A 795 20.74 -3.20 -23.35
CA ALA A 795 19.34 -3.37 -23.76
C ALA A 795 18.75 -2.07 -24.35
N GLY A 796 19.21 -0.91 -23.88
CA GLY A 796 18.85 0.40 -24.42
C GLY A 796 19.42 0.70 -25.81
N ILE A 797 20.44 -0.03 -26.26
CA ILE A 797 21.06 0.14 -27.60
C ILE A 797 20.48 -0.84 -28.64
N LEU A 798 19.79 -1.91 -28.20
CA LEU A 798 19.14 -2.87 -29.10
C LEU A 798 17.61 -2.69 -29.22
N GLY A 799 17.02 -1.75 -28.48
CA GLY A 799 15.59 -1.39 -28.59
C GLY A 799 15.19 -0.62 -29.85
N SER A 800 16.10 -0.37 -30.80
CA SER A 800 15.82 0.33 -32.07
C SER A 800 15.98 -0.55 -33.33
N ALA A 801 16.19 -1.86 -33.17
CA ALA A 801 16.41 -2.79 -34.29
C ALA A 801 15.24 -3.75 -34.58
N THR A 802 14.22 -3.83 -33.72
CA THR A 802 13.05 -4.71 -33.91
C THR A 802 11.83 -4.05 -34.56
N GLU A 803 11.85 -2.75 -34.83
CA GLU A 803 10.75 -2.04 -35.53
C GLU A 803 10.98 -1.84 -37.04
N ARG A 804 11.99 -2.47 -37.65
CA ARG A 804 12.31 -2.29 -39.09
C ARG A 804 12.15 -3.53 -39.97
N ARG A 805 11.29 -4.50 -39.60
CA ARG A 805 11.09 -5.71 -40.43
C ARG A 805 9.66 -6.23 -40.57
N ALA A 806 8.67 -5.35 -40.43
CA ALA A 806 7.27 -5.69 -40.75
C ALA A 806 6.58 -4.54 -41.48
N GLU A 807 7.12 -4.12 -42.63
CA GLU A 807 6.39 -3.31 -43.62
C GLU A 807 7.13 -3.36 -44.96
N GLN A 808 6.87 -4.41 -45.75
CA GLN A 808 6.83 -4.33 -47.21
C GLN A 808 5.99 -5.50 -47.75
N PRO A 809 5.13 -5.26 -48.75
CA PRO A 809 3.97 -6.11 -49.02
C PRO A 809 4.26 -7.19 -50.06
N ALA A 810 3.66 -8.37 -49.88
CA ALA A 810 3.25 -9.30 -50.92
C ALA A 810 2.11 -10.16 -50.40
#